data_AF-A0A5B1CPI1-F1
#
_entry.id   AF-A0A5B1CPI1-F1
#
_cell.length_a   1.000
_cell.length_b   1.000
_cell.length_c   1.000
_cell.angle_alpha   90.00
_cell.angle_beta   90.00
_cell.angle_gamma   90.00
#
_symmetry.space_group_name_H-M   'P 1'
#
loop_
_entity.id
_entity.type
_entity.pdbx_description
1 polymer ?
#
loop_
_entity_poly.entity_id
_entity_poly.type
_entity_poly.pdbx_seq_one_letter_code
_entity_poly.pdbx_strand_id
1 'polypeptide(L)'
;MKKIIQSVRIFPFALLVCLPSACFAQSLDLTNRVRVAAVGNSLAERMNLFGHFESLLLTRHPDKEIVFRNFGWPADEVGNQQRPGNYTTIDDPMEVFSPELFLCFFGFNESFAGRDAGNLENFVADYRNYIDQMTERFTKQGKKPSFVLMSPIAFESTGNPLQPSGVVENQNLKAYSDAISRLASENGYPFVDLFTPTSKAFAAELGNQYTANGAHLNERGDALVGVLIDESLFQSPHPTGIETSRFAEVRKWVNDKSWFHSQDYRMLNGWYVYGGRRTWDTETFPTEYAKIRNIVAVRDQYVWDLAAGRDVADQPDDSSTGEVFTPETMFGSRDEGFRKMREPEELKYTTPEESIATMKVPEGMEVKLFASEREFPELANPNQIAFDNQGRLWVSCMSNYPQWQPGSSKPDDKLLILEDTDGDGMADQCKTFYDKLICPTGFEFFGGGVLVVDEPRILFLKDTDGDDRADVVEQMIDGIATDDTHHTMGAWEYSHGGQLHMLEGISLSTTLETPWGAFRNKNTSGGYVFDPLSQSFTHYRTPGYGNPWCLVFDQWGNGMVGDGTNARQHWVSPLSGKEVSTRKTLRPNFDNEGIRPAVGSEFLTSRHLPDDMQGQFIYACVINLHGMPRFNLRDEEGTAGFEGERIEDLLASTDMVFRPVDPKIGPDGAVWFGDWCNALIGHMQYSQRDPNRDKQHGRVYRLVNKNKPLLSPITQAGKSIRELLDQLNAYELRTRYRARREIRDREKADVYDALARWIETNDAPRQWCEAMWIQESFRDLDEGLLDRILESKDFRARAAAIHSITNERDRVAGFKMRIAAAVNDPHPRVRLEAVRGASFLTTPDSVSIALSVVDSKMDYWIDYTLEHTLHALKPFWSGQSADELLIDSSPAAKAHLAKHIKISGPGGAAVELLAIAENVDAGMKDRKKAIDKLANVGGGKASRGEAVFKQVCSACHQVGKLGKKFGPDLSDVGKRMDRKQIITSVLLPNEEISKGYETVSVLDEDGIANTGFILKETETVLSLGIANGKQVDIDKDIIEIRKPMNASSMPEGLITQIAPIEFLDLIEYLKDQRDTSKNIE
;
A
#
# COMPACT_ATOMS: atom_id res chain seq x y z
N MET A 1 5.30 30.33 -72.32
CA MET A 1 6.16 29.85 -73.43
C MET A 1 6.01 28.34 -73.54
N LYS A 2 5.84 27.85 -74.78
CA LYS A 2 5.63 26.44 -75.17
C LYS A 2 6.84 25.54 -74.85
N LYS A 3 6.58 24.25 -74.53
CA LYS A 3 7.28 23.03 -75.01
C LYS A 3 6.48 21.80 -74.53
N ILE A 4 5.73 21.13 -75.42
CA ILE A 4 6.08 19.98 -76.30
C ILE A 4 6.10 18.61 -75.57
N ILE A 5 5.06 17.86 -75.94
CA ILE A 5 4.71 16.44 -75.89
C ILE A 5 5.90 15.46 -76.00
N GLN A 6 5.89 14.38 -75.20
CA GLN A 6 6.12 13.03 -75.73
C GLN A 6 5.39 11.95 -74.91
N SER A 7 4.79 11.05 -75.68
CA SER A 7 3.84 10.00 -75.35
C SER A 7 4.51 8.66 -75.11
N VAL A 8 4.08 7.92 -74.08
CA VAL A 8 4.21 6.46 -74.00
C VAL A 8 2.91 5.89 -73.42
N ARG A 9 2.19 5.09 -74.22
CA ARG A 9 1.06 4.26 -73.80
C ARG A 9 1.62 2.95 -73.26
N ILE A 10 1.33 2.62 -72.00
CA ILE A 10 1.45 1.26 -71.44
C ILE A 10 0.08 0.91 -70.84
N PHE A 11 -0.45 -0.23 -71.26
CA PHE A 11 -1.67 -0.86 -70.74
C PHE A 11 -1.58 -1.10 -69.22
N PRO A 12 -2.57 -0.72 -68.40
CA PRO A 12 -2.66 -1.25 -67.05
C PRO A 12 -3.43 -2.57 -67.07
N PHE A 13 -2.75 -3.63 -66.65
CA PHE A 13 -3.35 -4.82 -66.08
C PHE A 13 -4.25 -4.36 -64.92
N ALA A 14 -5.55 -4.63 -64.98
CA ALA A 14 -6.44 -4.45 -63.85
C ALA A 14 -6.10 -5.51 -62.78
N LEU A 15 -5.20 -5.17 -61.86
CA LEU A 15 -5.16 -5.86 -60.57
C LEU A 15 -6.40 -5.40 -59.79
N LEU A 16 -7.37 -6.30 -59.63
CA LEU A 16 -8.38 -6.17 -58.59
C LEU A 16 -7.64 -6.20 -57.25
N VAL A 17 -7.37 -5.02 -56.69
CA VAL A 17 -7.11 -4.89 -55.27
C VAL A 17 -8.47 -5.05 -54.60
N CYS A 18 -8.74 -6.25 -54.07
CA CYS A 18 -9.81 -6.43 -53.10
C CYS A 18 -9.48 -5.56 -51.89
N LEU A 19 -10.06 -4.37 -51.84
CA LEU A 19 -10.24 -3.64 -50.59
C LEU A 19 -10.98 -4.59 -49.63
N PRO A 20 -10.49 -4.80 -48.39
CA PRO A 20 -11.32 -5.45 -47.40
C PRO A 20 -12.53 -4.55 -47.20
N SER A 21 -13.69 -5.03 -47.62
CA SER A 21 -14.96 -4.41 -47.26
C SER A 21 -15.00 -4.37 -45.74
N ALA A 22 -15.08 -3.17 -45.17
CA ALA A 22 -15.40 -3.00 -43.76
C ALA A 22 -16.67 -3.82 -43.50
N CYS A 23 -16.53 -4.89 -42.72
CA CYS A 23 -17.66 -5.66 -42.26
C CYS A 23 -18.45 -4.73 -41.34
N PHE A 24 -19.49 -4.07 -41.86
CA PHE A 24 -20.41 -3.31 -41.02
C PHE A 24 -20.96 -4.29 -39.98
N ALA A 25 -20.74 -3.98 -38.70
CA ALA A 25 -21.25 -4.79 -37.61
C ALA A 25 -22.76 -4.95 -37.77
N GLN A 26 -23.23 -6.20 -37.74
CA GLN A 26 -24.65 -6.50 -37.72
C GLN A 26 -25.24 -5.97 -36.40
N SER A 27 -26.43 -5.37 -36.46
CA SER A 27 -27.16 -4.92 -35.26
C SER A 27 -27.25 -6.07 -34.25
N LEU A 28 -26.92 -5.80 -32.99
CA LEU A 28 -26.95 -6.81 -31.93
C LEU A 28 -28.40 -7.21 -31.63
N ASP A 29 -28.73 -8.47 -31.85
CA ASP A 29 -30.05 -9.03 -31.51
C ASP A 29 -30.05 -9.57 -30.07
N LEU A 30 -30.99 -9.09 -29.26
CA LEU A 30 -31.12 -9.47 -27.86
C LEU A 30 -32.35 -10.36 -27.65
N THR A 31 -32.12 -11.52 -27.03
CA THR A 31 -33.18 -12.42 -26.57
C THR A 31 -33.85 -11.87 -25.31
N ASN A 32 -35.10 -12.28 -25.06
CA ASN A 32 -35.80 -11.91 -23.83
C ASN A 32 -35.03 -12.42 -22.61
N ARG A 33 -34.93 -11.58 -21.56
CA ARG A 33 -34.23 -11.85 -20.30
C ARG A 33 -32.76 -12.25 -20.45
N VAL A 34 -32.09 -11.79 -21.51
CA VAL A 34 -30.65 -11.97 -21.65
C VAL A 34 -29.92 -11.33 -20.47
N ARG A 35 -28.92 -12.06 -19.94
CA ARG A 35 -28.06 -11.59 -18.84
C ARG A 35 -26.80 -10.95 -19.39
N VAL A 36 -26.70 -9.63 -19.27
CA VAL A 36 -25.60 -8.80 -19.79
C VAL A 36 -24.68 -8.40 -18.65
N ALA A 37 -23.38 -8.67 -18.78
CA ALA A 37 -22.34 -8.24 -17.85
C ALA A 37 -21.41 -7.23 -18.51
N ALA A 38 -21.24 -6.05 -17.90
CA ALA A 38 -20.11 -5.17 -18.19
C ALA A 38 -18.90 -5.57 -17.34
N VAL A 39 -17.71 -5.65 -17.95
CA VAL A 39 -16.45 -6.04 -17.31
C VAL A 39 -15.31 -5.18 -17.83
N GLY A 40 -14.29 -4.95 -17.02
CA GLY A 40 -13.12 -4.15 -17.39
C GLY A 40 -12.80 -3.09 -16.36
N ASN A 41 -12.09 -2.05 -16.81
CA ASN A 41 -11.52 -1.00 -15.96
C ASN A 41 -12.55 0.06 -15.52
N SER A 42 -12.07 1.23 -15.06
CA SER A 42 -12.94 2.29 -14.55
C SER A 42 -13.91 2.86 -15.58
N LEU A 43 -13.69 2.68 -16.88
CA LEU A 43 -14.68 3.00 -17.90
C LEU A 43 -15.96 2.18 -17.71
N ALA A 44 -15.83 0.89 -17.36
CA ALA A 44 -16.96 0.07 -16.99
C ALA A 44 -17.49 0.46 -15.61
N GLU A 45 -16.64 0.49 -14.59
CA GLU A 45 -17.07 0.69 -13.20
C GLU A 45 -17.87 1.99 -13.01
N ARG A 46 -17.43 3.10 -13.63
CA ARG A 46 -18.07 4.40 -13.45
C ARG A 46 -19.45 4.51 -14.08
N MET A 47 -19.83 3.61 -14.99
CA MET A 47 -21.22 3.54 -15.46
C MET A 47 -22.21 3.23 -14.32
N ASN A 48 -21.74 2.66 -13.19
CA ASN A 48 -22.57 2.47 -11.99
C ASN A 48 -22.95 3.78 -11.30
N LEU A 49 -22.23 4.88 -11.54
CA LEU A 49 -22.50 6.18 -10.91
C LEU A 49 -23.65 6.91 -11.60
N PHE A 50 -23.72 6.79 -12.92
CA PHE A 50 -24.57 7.63 -13.75
C PHE A 50 -25.57 6.82 -14.59
N GLY A 51 -25.34 5.55 -14.90
CA GLY A 51 -26.36 4.65 -15.44
C GLY A 51 -26.95 5.00 -16.81
N HIS A 52 -26.30 5.85 -17.62
CA HIS A 52 -26.89 6.28 -18.90
C HIS A 52 -27.03 5.12 -19.90
N PHE A 53 -25.98 4.30 -20.05
CA PHE A 53 -26.02 3.20 -21.01
C PHE A 53 -27.09 2.17 -20.68
N GLU A 54 -27.17 1.71 -19.42
CA GLU A 54 -28.19 0.73 -19.02
C GLU A 54 -29.60 1.30 -19.22
N SER A 55 -29.82 2.57 -18.89
CA SER A 55 -31.11 3.24 -19.11
C SER A 55 -31.49 3.31 -20.59
N LEU A 56 -30.53 3.58 -21.48
CA LEU A 56 -30.73 3.54 -22.93
C LEU A 56 -31.08 2.11 -23.39
N LEU A 57 -30.34 1.12 -22.93
CA LEU A 57 -30.56 -0.29 -23.25
C LEU A 57 -31.99 -0.74 -22.88
N LEU A 58 -32.45 -0.39 -21.68
CA LEU A 58 -33.77 -0.76 -21.18
C LEU A 58 -34.91 0.00 -21.89
N THR A 59 -34.72 1.29 -22.19
CA THR A 59 -35.75 2.09 -22.87
C THR A 59 -35.82 1.86 -24.38
N ARG A 60 -34.74 1.36 -25.00
CA ARG A 60 -34.75 0.85 -26.38
C ARG A 60 -35.49 -0.47 -26.51
N HIS A 61 -35.37 -1.33 -25.49
CA HIS A 61 -35.91 -2.69 -25.49
C HIS A 61 -36.86 -2.96 -24.32
N PRO A 62 -37.93 -2.17 -24.15
CA PRO A 62 -38.80 -2.24 -22.98
C PRO A 62 -39.50 -3.60 -22.80
N ASP A 63 -39.72 -4.33 -23.89
CA ASP A 63 -40.43 -5.62 -23.89
C ASP A 63 -39.51 -6.83 -23.67
N LYS A 64 -38.19 -6.61 -23.59
CA LYS A 64 -37.19 -7.69 -23.53
C LYS A 64 -36.82 -8.10 -22.12
N GLU A 65 -37.12 -7.28 -21.11
CA GLU A 65 -36.79 -7.54 -19.69
C GLU A 65 -35.30 -7.89 -19.51
N ILE A 66 -34.40 -7.11 -20.12
CA ILE A 66 -32.96 -7.36 -20.09
C ILE A 66 -32.45 -7.27 -18.64
N VAL A 67 -31.64 -8.24 -18.22
CA VAL A 67 -31.00 -8.22 -16.90
C VAL A 67 -29.56 -7.76 -17.08
N PHE A 68 -29.23 -6.56 -16.58
CA PHE A 68 -27.89 -5.99 -16.70
C PHE A 68 -27.20 -5.95 -15.33
N ARG A 69 -25.90 -6.29 -15.30
CA ARG A 69 -25.01 -6.16 -14.14
C ARG A 69 -23.66 -5.62 -14.58
N ASN A 70 -23.05 -4.82 -13.73
CA ASN A 70 -21.76 -4.21 -14.00
C ASN A 70 -20.74 -4.70 -12.98
N PHE A 71 -19.77 -5.46 -13.46
CA PHE A 71 -18.66 -6.02 -12.69
C PHE A 71 -17.34 -5.32 -13.05
N GLY A 72 -17.41 -4.08 -13.52
CA GLY A 72 -16.23 -3.23 -13.69
C GLY A 72 -15.44 -3.15 -12.38
N TRP A 73 -14.12 -3.00 -12.50
CA TRP A 73 -13.24 -2.84 -11.35
C TRP A 73 -12.08 -1.91 -11.72
N PRO A 74 -11.80 -0.85 -10.94
CA PRO A 74 -10.74 0.08 -11.26
C PRO A 74 -9.38 -0.61 -11.37
N ALA A 75 -8.54 -0.16 -12.31
CA ALA A 75 -7.26 -0.78 -12.61
C ALA A 75 -7.35 -2.25 -13.08
N ASP A 76 -8.47 -2.73 -13.62
CA ASP A 76 -8.45 -4.01 -14.33
C ASP A 76 -7.70 -3.87 -15.67
N GLU A 77 -6.82 -4.83 -15.92
CA GLU A 77 -6.24 -5.13 -17.23
C GLU A 77 -6.70 -6.54 -17.61
N VAL A 78 -6.76 -6.87 -18.89
CA VAL A 78 -7.26 -8.17 -19.36
C VAL A 78 -6.40 -9.36 -18.91
N GLY A 79 -5.11 -9.14 -18.63
CA GLY A 79 -4.20 -10.13 -18.05
C GLY A 79 -4.09 -10.09 -16.52
N ASN A 80 -4.69 -9.10 -15.85
CA ASN A 80 -4.54 -8.88 -14.41
C ASN A 80 -5.79 -8.25 -13.77
N GLN A 81 -6.65 -9.09 -13.20
CA GLN A 81 -7.83 -8.68 -12.42
C GLN A 81 -7.58 -8.91 -10.92
N GLN A 82 -6.79 -8.04 -10.30
CA GLN A 82 -6.49 -8.15 -8.86
C GLN A 82 -7.79 -8.06 -8.04
N ARG A 83 -7.99 -9.00 -7.10
CA ARG A 83 -9.15 -9.06 -6.19
C ARG A 83 -8.73 -9.33 -4.74
N PRO A 84 -9.63 -9.05 -3.76
CA PRO A 84 -9.48 -9.44 -2.37
C PRO A 84 -9.04 -10.89 -2.14
N GLY A 85 -8.45 -11.16 -0.98
CA GLY A 85 -8.14 -12.52 -0.57
C GLY A 85 -9.41 -13.38 -0.45
N ASN A 86 -9.40 -14.57 -1.05
CA ASN A 86 -10.53 -15.52 -1.08
C ASN A 86 -11.81 -14.99 -1.75
N TYR A 87 -11.72 -13.89 -2.50
CA TYR A 87 -12.82 -13.42 -3.35
C TYR A 87 -13.41 -14.60 -4.14
N THR A 88 -14.74 -14.72 -4.08
CA THR A 88 -15.56 -15.77 -4.71
C THR A 88 -15.39 -17.22 -4.23
N THR A 89 -14.65 -17.47 -3.15
CA THR A 89 -14.48 -18.84 -2.63
C THR A 89 -15.75 -19.41 -2.00
N ILE A 90 -16.53 -18.59 -1.30
CA ILE A 90 -17.78 -18.99 -0.65
C ILE A 90 -18.96 -18.91 -1.62
N ASP A 91 -19.08 -17.78 -2.31
CA ASP A 91 -20.15 -17.47 -3.25
C ASP A 91 -19.61 -16.49 -4.29
N ASP A 92 -19.87 -16.75 -5.57
CA ASP A 92 -19.38 -15.93 -6.68
C ASP A 92 -20.55 -15.16 -7.33
N PRO A 93 -20.60 -13.82 -7.19
CA PRO A 93 -21.72 -13.03 -7.72
C PRO A 93 -21.81 -13.10 -9.25
N MET A 94 -20.69 -13.27 -9.95
CA MET A 94 -20.67 -13.40 -11.41
C MET A 94 -21.10 -14.82 -11.83
N GLU A 95 -20.72 -15.88 -11.11
CA GLU A 95 -21.22 -17.23 -11.40
C GLU A 95 -22.72 -17.38 -11.12
N VAL A 96 -23.21 -16.79 -10.03
CA VAL A 96 -24.64 -16.79 -9.70
C VAL A 96 -25.42 -16.01 -10.75
N PHE A 97 -24.92 -14.85 -11.20
CA PHE A 97 -25.53 -14.11 -12.29
C PHE A 97 -25.47 -14.87 -13.62
N SER A 98 -24.40 -15.64 -13.87
CA SER A 98 -24.21 -16.46 -15.08
C SER A 98 -24.44 -15.68 -16.38
N PRO A 99 -23.58 -14.71 -16.73
CA PRO A 99 -23.72 -13.89 -17.94
C PRO A 99 -23.87 -14.70 -19.22
N GLU A 100 -24.69 -14.19 -20.14
CA GLU A 100 -24.86 -14.72 -21.51
C GLU A 100 -24.21 -13.80 -22.55
N LEU A 101 -24.03 -12.53 -22.21
CA LEU A 101 -23.37 -11.53 -23.04
C LEU A 101 -22.41 -10.70 -22.18
N PHE A 102 -21.16 -10.60 -22.60
CA PHE A 102 -20.15 -9.73 -21.99
C PHE A 102 -19.91 -8.48 -22.84
N LEU A 103 -19.86 -7.32 -22.19
CA LEU A 103 -19.37 -6.07 -22.74
C LEU A 103 -17.98 -5.80 -22.13
N CYS A 104 -16.93 -5.90 -22.94
CA CYS A 104 -15.55 -5.93 -22.45
C CYS A 104 -14.83 -4.58 -22.65
N PHE A 105 -14.56 -3.87 -21.55
CA PHE A 105 -13.92 -2.54 -21.50
C PHE A 105 -12.44 -2.64 -21.05
N PHE A 106 -11.60 -3.25 -21.89
CA PHE A 106 -10.15 -3.38 -21.66
C PHE A 106 -9.35 -2.51 -22.63
N GLY A 107 -8.05 -2.33 -22.38
CA GLY A 107 -7.12 -1.63 -23.26
C GLY A 107 -6.72 -0.23 -22.79
N PHE A 108 -7.47 0.39 -21.85
CA PHE A 108 -7.10 1.71 -21.31
C PHE A 108 -5.87 1.61 -20.41
N ASN A 109 -5.93 0.76 -19.37
CA ASN A 109 -4.83 0.55 -18.42
C ASN A 109 -3.60 -0.08 -19.08
N GLU A 110 -3.80 -1.00 -20.01
CA GLU A 110 -2.72 -1.65 -20.74
C GLU A 110 -1.95 -0.65 -21.62
N SER A 111 -2.57 0.45 -22.05
CA SER A 111 -1.94 1.47 -22.90
C SER A 111 -0.78 2.21 -22.22
N PHE A 112 -0.73 2.20 -20.88
CA PHE A 112 0.36 2.80 -20.11
C PHE A 112 1.66 1.98 -20.19
N ALA A 113 1.60 0.71 -20.61
CA ALA A 113 2.81 -0.08 -20.91
C ALA A 113 3.55 0.42 -22.16
N GLY A 114 2.90 1.25 -22.98
CA GLY A 114 3.44 1.77 -24.24
C GLY A 114 3.07 0.91 -25.45
N ARG A 115 3.23 1.48 -26.64
CA ARG A 115 2.72 0.94 -27.92
C ARG A 115 3.71 0.09 -28.73
N ASP A 116 4.76 -0.41 -28.09
CA ASP A 116 5.72 -1.28 -28.76
C ASP A 116 5.07 -2.62 -29.17
N ALA A 117 5.55 -3.23 -30.25
CA ALA A 117 4.93 -4.42 -30.83
C ALA A 117 4.77 -5.57 -29.81
N GLY A 118 5.77 -5.82 -28.97
CA GLY A 118 5.71 -6.87 -27.94
C GLY A 118 4.61 -6.64 -26.90
N ASN A 119 4.34 -5.39 -26.51
CA ASN A 119 3.26 -5.09 -25.57
C ASN A 119 1.88 -5.34 -26.19
N LEU A 120 1.69 -4.92 -27.45
CA LEU A 120 0.45 -5.14 -28.18
C LEU A 120 0.20 -6.63 -28.46
N GLU A 121 1.24 -7.40 -28.78
CA GLU A 121 1.15 -8.85 -28.97
C GLU A 121 0.76 -9.57 -27.68
N ASN A 122 1.39 -9.22 -26.55
CA ASN A 122 1.04 -9.77 -25.24
C ASN A 122 -0.40 -9.42 -24.85
N PHE A 123 -0.80 -8.16 -25.01
CA PHE A 123 -2.17 -7.72 -24.74
C PHE A 123 -3.22 -8.52 -25.52
N VAL A 124 -3.00 -8.72 -26.82
CA VAL A 124 -3.92 -9.51 -27.66
C VAL A 124 -3.95 -10.98 -27.24
N ALA A 125 -2.81 -11.55 -26.84
CA ALA A 125 -2.74 -12.91 -26.32
C ALA A 125 -3.51 -13.06 -25.01
N ASP A 126 -3.33 -12.13 -24.07
CA ASP A 126 -4.06 -12.11 -22.80
C ASP A 126 -5.56 -11.92 -23.01
N TYR A 127 -5.97 -11.10 -23.99
CA TYR A 127 -7.39 -10.92 -24.34
C TYR A 127 -8.02 -12.21 -24.86
N ARG A 128 -7.34 -12.94 -25.76
CA ARG A 128 -7.82 -14.25 -26.23
C ARG A 128 -7.98 -15.23 -25.08
N ASN A 129 -6.97 -15.30 -24.21
CA ASN A 129 -7.00 -16.16 -23.03
C ASN A 129 -8.15 -15.80 -22.08
N TYR A 130 -8.43 -14.50 -21.85
CA TYR A 130 -9.57 -14.05 -21.07
C TYR A 130 -10.91 -14.53 -21.66
N ILE A 131 -11.11 -14.35 -22.97
CA ILE A 131 -12.34 -14.80 -23.64
C ILE A 131 -12.48 -16.33 -23.56
N ASP A 132 -11.40 -17.08 -23.75
CA ASP A 132 -11.40 -18.54 -23.65
C ASP A 132 -11.79 -18.99 -22.22
N GLN A 133 -11.20 -18.37 -21.20
CA GLN A 133 -11.51 -18.66 -19.79
C GLN A 133 -12.96 -18.34 -19.45
N MET A 134 -13.47 -17.17 -19.86
CA MET A 134 -14.88 -16.81 -19.62
C MET A 134 -15.83 -17.71 -20.40
N THR A 135 -15.47 -18.11 -21.62
CA THR A 135 -16.25 -19.08 -22.40
C THR A 135 -16.30 -20.42 -21.69
N GLU A 136 -15.17 -20.96 -21.22
CA GLU A 136 -15.10 -22.21 -20.48
C GLU A 136 -15.96 -22.15 -19.22
N ARG A 137 -15.81 -21.06 -18.44
CA ARG A 137 -16.49 -20.86 -17.16
C ARG A 137 -18.00 -20.74 -17.29
N PHE A 138 -18.49 -20.02 -18.30
CA PHE A 138 -19.90 -19.65 -18.44
C PHE A 138 -20.64 -20.44 -19.54
N THR A 139 -20.02 -21.43 -20.16
CA THR A 139 -20.75 -22.36 -21.03
C THR A 139 -21.69 -23.23 -20.20
N LYS A 140 -23.00 -23.07 -20.38
CA LYS A 140 -24.03 -23.85 -19.68
C LYS A 140 -24.95 -24.53 -20.67
N GLN A 141 -25.23 -25.82 -20.47
CA GLN A 141 -26.12 -26.62 -21.31
C GLN A 141 -25.79 -26.52 -22.82
N GLY A 142 -24.50 -26.39 -23.16
CA GLY A 142 -24.02 -26.25 -24.53
C GLY A 142 -24.16 -24.86 -25.15
N LYS A 143 -24.76 -23.88 -24.45
CA LYS A 143 -24.80 -22.47 -24.87
C LYS A 143 -23.56 -21.76 -24.36
N LYS A 144 -22.81 -21.13 -25.27
CA LYS A 144 -21.63 -20.32 -24.95
C LYS A 144 -22.05 -18.86 -24.70
N PRO A 145 -21.36 -18.13 -23.80
CA PRO A 145 -21.53 -16.69 -23.72
C PRO A 145 -21.04 -16.01 -25.01
N SER A 146 -21.60 -14.84 -25.31
CA SER A 146 -21.16 -13.96 -26.38
C SER A 146 -20.36 -12.77 -25.83
N PHE A 147 -19.56 -12.13 -26.67
CA PHE A 147 -18.67 -11.03 -26.27
C PHE A 147 -18.79 -9.88 -27.25
N VAL A 148 -18.91 -8.66 -26.75
CA VAL A 148 -18.71 -7.41 -27.51
C VAL A 148 -17.44 -6.75 -26.99
N LEU A 149 -16.51 -6.45 -27.90
CA LEU A 149 -15.25 -5.81 -27.54
C LEU A 149 -15.39 -4.30 -27.72
N MET A 150 -15.14 -3.55 -26.64
CA MET A 150 -15.18 -2.09 -26.65
C MET A 150 -13.75 -1.56 -26.83
N SER A 151 -13.53 -0.57 -27.70
CA SER A 151 -12.28 0.19 -27.63
C SER A 151 -12.28 1.08 -26.38
N PRO A 152 -11.10 1.43 -25.84
CA PRO A 152 -11.02 2.46 -24.81
C PRO A 152 -11.51 3.81 -25.34
N ILE A 153 -11.92 4.72 -24.44
CA ILE A 153 -12.12 6.13 -24.79
C ILE A 153 -10.79 6.84 -25.03
N ALA A 154 -10.82 8.00 -25.69
CA ALA A 154 -9.68 8.91 -25.74
C ALA A 154 -9.40 9.52 -24.36
N PHE A 155 -8.16 9.95 -24.14
CA PHE A 155 -7.76 10.77 -22.99
C PHE A 155 -8.09 12.25 -23.28
N GLU A 156 -8.86 12.91 -22.41
CA GLU A 156 -9.19 14.34 -22.51
C GLU A 156 -8.08 15.18 -21.87
N SER A 157 -7.64 16.24 -22.56
CA SER A 157 -6.70 17.19 -21.95
C SER A 157 -7.47 18.11 -21.00
N THR A 158 -7.13 18.09 -19.72
CA THR A 158 -7.76 18.94 -18.68
C THR A 158 -7.23 20.37 -18.68
N GLY A 159 -6.13 20.63 -19.41
CA GLY A 159 -5.41 21.90 -19.34
C GLY A 159 -4.55 22.07 -18.07
N ASN A 160 -4.62 21.12 -17.12
CA ASN A 160 -3.76 21.12 -15.94
C ASN A 160 -2.33 20.69 -16.33
N PRO A 161 -1.31 21.56 -16.19
CA PRO A 161 0.08 21.25 -16.57
C PRO A 161 0.72 20.19 -15.67
N LEU A 162 0.10 19.86 -14.54
CA LEU A 162 0.53 18.81 -13.63
C LEU A 162 -0.09 17.46 -13.95
N GLN A 163 -0.91 17.34 -15.00
CA GLN A 163 -1.50 16.08 -15.48
C GLN A 163 -0.97 15.76 -16.89
N PRO A 164 -1.15 14.52 -17.39
CA PRO A 164 -0.80 14.19 -18.76
C PRO A 164 -1.52 15.07 -19.79
N SER A 165 -0.84 15.41 -20.88
CA SER A 165 -1.39 16.30 -21.91
C SER A 165 -2.42 15.62 -22.81
N GLY A 166 -2.50 14.28 -22.78
CA GLY A 166 -3.33 13.47 -23.65
C GLY A 166 -2.67 13.17 -25.00
N VAL A 167 -1.47 13.70 -25.30
CA VAL A 167 -0.82 13.50 -26.61
C VAL A 167 -0.22 12.11 -26.74
N VAL A 168 0.63 11.70 -25.79
CA VAL A 168 1.26 10.37 -25.81
C VAL A 168 0.23 9.31 -25.47
N GLU A 169 -0.65 9.62 -24.52
CA GLU A 169 -1.72 8.76 -24.04
C GLU A 169 -2.65 8.38 -25.19
N ASN A 170 -3.14 9.35 -25.98
CA ASN A 170 -4.02 9.06 -27.12
C ASN A 170 -3.32 8.29 -28.25
N GLN A 171 -2.02 8.47 -28.46
CA GLN A 171 -1.29 7.65 -29.43
C GLN A 171 -1.21 6.18 -28.99
N ASN A 172 -1.04 5.93 -27.70
CA ASN A 172 -1.04 4.58 -27.14
C ASN A 172 -2.46 4.00 -27.19
N LEU A 173 -3.46 4.71 -26.66
CA LEU A 173 -4.87 4.29 -26.67
C LEU A 173 -5.37 3.97 -28.08
N LYS A 174 -4.98 4.74 -29.10
CA LYS A 174 -5.28 4.42 -30.50
C LYS A 174 -4.70 3.08 -30.94
N ALA A 175 -3.44 2.80 -30.59
CA ALA A 175 -2.78 1.54 -30.95
C ALA A 175 -3.47 0.32 -30.31
N TYR A 176 -3.89 0.44 -29.05
CA TYR A 176 -4.65 -0.60 -28.36
C TYR A 176 -6.07 -0.73 -28.93
N SER A 177 -6.74 0.37 -29.25
CA SER A 177 -8.04 0.37 -29.95
C SER A 177 -7.97 -0.36 -31.29
N ASP A 178 -6.91 -0.12 -32.07
CA ASP A 178 -6.68 -0.81 -33.34
C ASP A 178 -6.39 -2.30 -33.14
N ALA A 179 -5.68 -2.67 -32.08
CA ALA A 179 -5.43 -4.06 -31.73
C ALA A 179 -6.73 -4.80 -31.37
N ILE A 180 -7.62 -4.17 -30.59
CA ILE A 180 -8.94 -4.72 -30.25
C ILE A 180 -9.80 -4.85 -31.50
N SER A 181 -9.82 -3.83 -32.37
CA SER A 181 -10.57 -3.86 -33.63
C SER A 181 -10.12 -5.01 -34.54
N ARG A 182 -8.80 -5.21 -34.68
CA ARG A 182 -8.23 -6.35 -35.43
C ARG A 182 -8.61 -7.68 -34.80
N LEU A 183 -8.45 -7.83 -33.48
CA LEU A 183 -8.82 -9.04 -32.75
C LEU A 183 -10.30 -9.39 -32.97
N ALA A 184 -11.19 -8.39 -32.85
CA ALA A 184 -12.62 -8.57 -33.06
C ALA A 184 -12.92 -9.04 -34.48
N SER A 185 -12.30 -8.43 -35.49
CA SER A 185 -12.46 -8.82 -36.89
C SER A 185 -11.91 -10.21 -37.20
N GLU A 186 -10.75 -10.59 -36.64
CA GLU A 186 -10.10 -11.89 -36.86
C GLU A 186 -10.89 -13.04 -36.24
N ASN A 187 -11.47 -12.80 -35.07
CA ASN A 187 -12.16 -13.82 -34.29
C ASN A 187 -13.70 -13.75 -34.39
N GLY A 188 -14.26 -12.78 -35.12
CA GLY A 188 -15.69 -12.66 -35.39
C GLY A 188 -16.52 -12.10 -34.23
N TYR A 189 -15.94 -11.25 -33.38
CA TYR A 189 -16.66 -10.56 -32.31
C TYR A 189 -17.21 -9.21 -32.77
N PRO A 190 -18.40 -8.78 -32.32
CA PRO A 190 -18.83 -7.39 -32.43
C PRO A 190 -17.83 -6.43 -31.77
N PHE A 191 -17.63 -5.27 -32.40
CA PHE A 191 -16.72 -4.24 -31.94
C PHE A 191 -17.43 -2.88 -31.92
N VAL A 192 -17.24 -2.14 -30.83
CA VAL A 192 -17.73 -0.77 -30.66
C VAL A 192 -16.53 0.16 -30.51
N ASP A 193 -16.43 1.14 -31.41
CA ASP A 193 -15.37 2.14 -31.38
C ASP A 193 -15.78 3.36 -30.54
N LEU A 194 -15.24 3.46 -29.33
CA LEU A 194 -15.38 4.61 -28.44
C LEU A 194 -14.23 5.62 -28.63
N PHE A 195 -13.02 5.17 -28.95
CA PHE A 195 -11.84 6.02 -29.09
C PHE A 195 -12.04 7.13 -30.13
N THR A 196 -12.40 6.77 -31.37
CA THR A 196 -12.50 7.75 -32.46
C THR A 196 -13.53 8.86 -32.18
N PRO A 197 -14.78 8.57 -31.80
CA PRO A 197 -15.76 9.62 -31.51
C PRO A 197 -15.40 10.44 -30.28
N THR A 198 -14.89 9.82 -29.21
CA THR A 198 -14.48 10.57 -28.00
C THR A 198 -13.27 11.45 -28.27
N SER A 199 -12.28 10.99 -29.05
CA SER A 199 -11.12 11.82 -29.46
C SER A 199 -11.57 13.10 -30.17
N LYS A 200 -12.57 12.99 -31.05
CA LYS A 200 -13.16 14.17 -31.71
C LYS A 200 -13.92 15.06 -30.74
N ALA A 201 -14.72 14.48 -29.84
CA ALA A 201 -15.52 15.24 -28.88
C ALA A 201 -14.63 16.00 -27.87
N PHE A 202 -13.61 15.34 -27.35
CA PHE A 202 -12.71 15.88 -26.32
C PHE A 202 -11.76 16.94 -26.90
N ALA A 203 -11.46 16.90 -28.19
CA ALA A 203 -10.67 17.91 -28.87
C ALA A 203 -11.48 19.16 -29.28
N ALA A 204 -12.81 19.16 -29.12
CA ALA A 204 -13.66 20.25 -29.58
C ALA A 204 -13.54 21.51 -28.70
N GLU A 205 -13.35 21.34 -27.39
CA GLU A 205 -13.20 22.42 -26.41
C GLU A 205 -12.20 21.99 -25.33
N LEU A 206 -11.20 22.83 -25.04
CA LEU A 206 -10.13 22.49 -24.11
C LEU A 206 -10.61 22.60 -22.65
N GLY A 207 -10.31 21.57 -21.86
CA GLY A 207 -10.23 21.68 -20.40
C GLY A 207 -11.53 21.66 -19.60
N ASN A 208 -12.67 21.19 -20.11
CA ASN A 208 -13.89 21.29 -19.28
C ASN A 208 -15.13 20.39 -19.47
N GLN A 209 -15.25 19.31 -20.28
CA GLN A 209 -16.64 18.83 -20.53
C GLN A 209 -17.00 17.34 -20.49
N TYR A 210 -16.08 16.37 -20.38
CA TYR A 210 -16.51 14.95 -20.32
C TYR A 210 -15.80 14.06 -19.29
N THR A 211 -14.62 14.46 -18.79
CA THR A 211 -13.88 13.71 -17.78
C THR A 211 -13.58 14.57 -16.55
N ALA A 212 -13.34 13.92 -15.41
CA ALA A 212 -12.89 14.56 -14.17
C ALA A 212 -11.38 14.86 -14.18
N ASN A 213 -10.58 14.05 -14.87
CA ASN A 213 -9.13 14.10 -14.81
C ASN A 213 -8.42 13.60 -16.09
N GLY A 214 -9.13 13.64 -17.22
CA GLY A 214 -8.64 13.16 -18.51
C GLY A 214 -8.90 11.68 -18.79
N ALA A 215 -8.96 10.85 -17.74
CA ALA A 215 -9.20 9.40 -17.86
C ALA A 215 -10.62 8.98 -17.45
N HIS A 216 -11.16 9.56 -16.38
CA HIS A 216 -12.42 9.11 -15.78
C HIS A 216 -13.60 9.97 -16.21
N LEU A 217 -14.64 9.36 -16.79
CA LEU A 217 -15.83 10.10 -17.23
C LEU A 217 -16.55 10.78 -16.05
N ASN A 218 -16.97 12.02 -16.26
CA ASN A 218 -18.00 12.68 -15.43
C ASN A 218 -19.41 12.33 -15.98
N GLU A 219 -20.47 12.87 -15.39
CA GLU A 219 -21.85 12.56 -15.80
C GLU A 219 -22.11 12.83 -17.29
N ARG A 220 -21.56 13.94 -17.80
CA ARG A 220 -21.70 14.32 -19.20
C ARG A 220 -20.91 13.40 -20.13
N GLY A 221 -19.73 12.97 -19.70
CA GLY A 221 -18.95 11.92 -20.37
C GLY A 221 -19.69 10.60 -20.46
N ASP A 222 -20.28 10.16 -19.34
CA ASP A 222 -21.08 8.94 -19.28
C ASP A 222 -22.31 9.02 -20.19
N ALA A 223 -22.98 10.17 -20.24
CA ALA A 223 -24.09 10.41 -21.16
C ALA A 223 -23.67 10.27 -22.63
N LEU A 224 -22.56 10.91 -23.04
CA LEU A 224 -22.03 10.81 -24.38
C LEU A 224 -21.66 9.36 -24.73
N VAL A 225 -20.89 8.71 -23.87
CA VAL A 225 -20.41 7.34 -24.09
C VAL A 225 -21.58 6.36 -24.10
N GLY A 226 -22.57 6.53 -23.23
CA GLY A 226 -23.78 5.70 -23.23
C GLY A 226 -24.53 5.75 -24.56
N VAL A 227 -24.71 6.95 -25.14
CA VAL A 227 -25.31 7.11 -26.47
C VAL A 227 -24.44 6.46 -27.55
N LEU A 228 -23.12 6.66 -27.50
CA LEU A 228 -22.21 6.05 -28.47
C LEU A 228 -22.24 4.52 -28.41
N ILE A 229 -22.30 3.92 -27.22
CA ILE A 229 -22.40 2.46 -27.08
C ILE A 229 -23.75 2.00 -27.65
N ASP A 230 -24.86 2.61 -27.24
CA ASP A 230 -26.21 2.23 -27.67
C ASP A 230 -26.37 2.30 -29.20
N GLU A 231 -26.01 3.43 -29.82
CA GLU A 231 -26.14 3.61 -31.27
C GLU A 231 -25.22 2.66 -32.05
N SER A 232 -24.02 2.37 -31.51
CA SER A 232 -23.06 1.45 -32.15
C SER A 232 -23.48 0.00 -32.03
N LEU A 233 -24.06 -0.41 -30.90
CA LEU A 233 -24.55 -1.78 -30.72
C LEU A 233 -25.75 -2.07 -31.63
N PHE A 234 -26.66 -1.11 -31.78
CA PHE A 234 -27.93 -1.33 -32.47
C PHE A 234 -27.99 -0.72 -33.88
N GLN A 235 -26.91 -0.08 -34.33
CA GLN A 235 -26.73 0.50 -35.66
C GLN A 235 -27.85 1.48 -36.05
N SER A 236 -28.35 2.23 -35.06
CA SER A 236 -29.42 3.21 -35.23
C SER A 236 -29.46 4.20 -34.07
N PRO A 237 -29.85 5.47 -34.31
CA PRO A 237 -30.08 6.43 -33.23
C PRO A 237 -31.06 5.91 -32.18
N HIS A 238 -30.90 6.31 -30.91
CA HIS A 238 -31.86 5.95 -29.87
C HIS A 238 -33.26 6.49 -30.19
N PRO A 239 -34.34 5.69 -30.13
CA PRO A 239 -35.67 6.13 -30.56
C PRO A 239 -36.21 7.35 -29.81
N THR A 240 -35.74 7.59 -28.58
CA THR A 240 -36.24 8.67 -27.71
C THR A 240 -35.14 9.57 -27.13
N GLY A 241 -33.87 9.19 -27.24
CA GLY A 241 -32.74 9.88 -26.59
C GLY A 241 -32.80 9.88 -25.05
N ILE A 242 -31.98 10.75 -24.43
CA ILE A 242 -31.80 10.86 -22.97
C ILE A 242 -32.64 11.99 -22.32
N GLU A 243 -33.22 12.89 -23.13
CA GLU A 243 -33.90 14.10 -22.66
C GLU A 243 -35.35 13.87 -22.19
N THR A 244 -35.81 12.62 -22.13
CA THR A 244 -37.21 12.32 -21.78
C THR A 244 -37.38 12.12 -20.28
N SER A 245 -38.54 12.52 -19.73
CA SER A 245 -38.88 12.26 -18.33
C SER A 245 -38.86 10.77 -18.00
N ARG A 246 -39.31 9.91 -18.92
CA ARG A 246 -39.24 8.45 -18.76
C ARG A 246 -37.80 7.96 -18.64
N PHE A 247 -36.87 8.48 -19.44
CA PHE A 247 -35.46 8.13 -19.33
C PHE A 247 -34.90 8.52 -17.97
N ALA A 248 -35.17 9.74 -17.50
CA ALA A 248 -34.73 10.22 -16.19
C ALA A 248 -35.28 9.38 -15.03
N GLU A 249 -36.56 8.99 -15.10
CA GLU A 249 -37.21 8.09 -14.12
C GLU A 249 -36.57 6.70 -14.11
N VAL A 250 -36.35 6.09 -15.28
CA VAL A 250 -35.65 4.79 -15.38
C VAL A 250 -34.23 4.90 -14.82
N ARG A 251 -33.50 5.94 -15.21
CA ARG A 251 -32.12 6.18 -14.79
C ARG A 251 -31.97 6.32 -13.27
N LYS A 252 -32.89 7.04 -12.62
CA LYS A 252 -32.92 7.16 -11.15
C LYS A 252 -32.92 5.78 -10.48
N TRP A 253 -33.76 4.87 -10.96
CA TRP A 253 -33.90 3.52 -10.38
C TRP A 253 -32.84 2.53 -10.86
N VAL A 254 -32.24 2.76 -12.02
CA VAL A 254 -31.00 2.09 -12.45
C VAL A 254 -29.86 2.41 -11.49
N ASN A 255 -29.64 3.69 -11.16
CA ASN A 255 -28.58 4.09 -10.22
C ASN A 255 -28.84 3.54 -8.80
N ASP A 256 -30.11 3.51 -8.36
CA ASP A 256 -30.50 2.85 -7.10
C ASP A 256 -30.13 1.36 -7.10
N LYS A 257 -30.45 0.66 -8.20
CA LYS A 257 -30.11 -0.74 -8.39
C LYS A 257 -28.60 -0.99 -8.40
N SER A 258 -27.84 -0.16 -9.12
CA SER A 258 -26.38 -0.27 -9.21
C SER A 258 -25.71 -0.15 -7.84
N TRP A 259 -26.22 0.73 -6.97
CA TRP A 259 -25.74 0.84 -5.60
C TRP A 259 -25.94 -0.45 -4.80
N PHE A 260 -27.10 -1.10 -4.89
CA PHE A 260 -27.32 -2.39 -4.21
C PHE A 260 -26.49 -3.51 -4.82
N HIS A 261 -26.32 -3.51 -6.15
CA HIS A 261 -25.47 -4.50 -6.82
C HIS A 261 -24.01 -4.40 -6.38
N SER A 262 -23.47 -3.20 -6.16
CA SER A 262 -22.10 -3.04 -5.66
C SER A 262 -21.91 -3.61 -4.25
N GLN A 263 -22.98 -3.71 -3.45
CA GLN A 263 -22.93 -4.40 -2.16
C GLN A 263 -22.86 -5.94 -2.27
N ASP A 264 -22.98 -6.52 -3.47
CA ASP A 264 -22.81 -7.96 -3.70
C ASP A 264 -21.35 -8.31 -4.06
N TYR A 265 -20.73 -7.53 -4.96
CA TYR A 265 -19.39 -7.82 -5.49
C TYR A 265 -18.26 -6.94 -4.93
N ARG A 266 -18.55 -5.83 -4.26
CA ARG A 266 -17.57 -4.96 -3.56
C ARG A 266 -17.93 -4.70 -2.11
N MET A 267 -18.57 -5.67 -1.45
CA MET A 267 -19.08 -5.45 -0.10
C MET A 267 -17.98 -5.05 0.88
N LEU A 268 -18.26 -4.04 1.69
CA LEU A 268 -17.44 -3.60 2.81
C LEU A 268 -17.19 -4.77 3.77
N ASN A 269 -15.96 -4.90 4.28
CA ASN A 269 -15.43 -6.09 4.97
C ASN A 269 -15.39 -7.37 4.14
N GLY A 270 -15.20 -7.26 2.82
CA GLY A 270 -15.19 -8.38 1.89
C GLY A 270 -14.30 -9.56 2.31
N TRP A 271 -13.21 -9.35 3.04
CA TRP A 271 -12.36 -10.45 3.50
C TRP A 271 -13.06 -11.42 4.47
N TYR A 272 -13.96 -10.92 5.31
CA TYR A 272 -14.79 -11.74 6.21
C TYR A 272 -15.92 -12.41 5.44
N VAL A 273 -16.47 -11.70 4.47
CA VAL A 273 -17.65 -12.12 3.71
C VAL A 273 -17.27 -13.20 2.68
N TYR A 274 -16.14 -13.05 1.98
CA TYR A 274 -15.65 -14.01 0.97
C TYR A 274 -14.78 -15.13 1.56
N GLY A 275 -14.40 -15.05 2.84
CA GLY A 275 -13.91 -16.21 3.60
C GLY A 275 -12.40 -16.31 3.81
N GLY A 276 -11.69 -15.23 4.13
CA GLY A 276 -10.25 -15.29 4.42
C GLY A 276 -9.79 -14.86 5.82
N ARG A 277 -10.65 -14.26 6.64
CA ARG A 277 -10.46 -14.12 8.11
C ARG A 277 -11.67 -14.71 8.85
N ARG A 278 -11.42 -15.59 9.84
CA ARG A 278 -12.41 -16.41 10.59
C ARG A 278 -13.53 -16.94 9.69
N THR A 279 -13.26 -18.09 9.10
CA THR A 279 -14.15 -18.76 8.15
C THR A 279 -15.35 -19.42 8.85
N TRP A 280 -16.54 -19.11 8.31
CA TRP A 280 -17.85 -19.75 8.54
C TRP A 280 -18.78 -19.00 9.51
N ASP A 281 -19.13 -17.74 9.19
CA ASP A 281 -20.47 -17.24 9.53
C ASP A 281 -21.41 -17.59 8.37
N THR A 282 -22.23 -18.61 8.56
CA THR A 282 -22.96 -19.27 7.45
C THR A 282 -24.44 -19.19 7.52
N GLU A 283 -24.87 -18.37 8.45
CA GLU A 283 -26.24 -17.95 8.49
C GLU A 283 -26.28 -16.46 8.13
N THR A 284 -25.36 -15.63 8.66
CA THR A 284 -25.35 -14.19 8.39
C THR A 284 -25.09 -13.86 6.92
N PHE A 285 -23.89 -14.11 6.39
CA PHE A 285 -23.54 -13.63 5.05
C PHE A 285 -24.36 -14.29 3.93
N PRO A 286 -24.64 -15.61 3.95
CA PRO A 286 -25.51 -16.23 2.95
C PRO A 286 -26.93 -15.62 2.89
N THR A 287 -27.53 -15.28 4.04
CA THR A 287 -28.86 -14.63 4.06
C THR A 287 -28.78 -13.19 3.55
N GLU A 288 -27.69 -12.47 3.84
CA GLU A 288 -27.44 -11.14 3.32
C GLU A 288 -27.26 -11.10 1.80
N TYR A 289 -26.46 -12.00 1.21
CA TYR A 289 -26.31 -12.11 -0.24
C TYR A 289 -27.65 -12.36 -0.93
N ALA A 290 -28.43 -13.32 -0.41
CA ALA A 290 -29.74 -13.64 -0.95
C ALA A 290 -30.68 -12.42 -0.89
N LYS A 291 -30.68 -11.69 0.23
CA LYS A 291 -31.49 -10.49 0.39
C LYS A 291 -31.08 -9.37 -0.57
N ILE A 292 -29.78 -9.07 -0.68
CA ILE A 292 -29.26 -8.06 -1.62
C ILE A 292 -29.70 -8.39 -3.05
N ARG A 293 -29.53 -9.64 -3.49
CA ARG A 293 -29.90 -10.07 -4.85
C ARG A 293 -31.40 -9.97 -5.09
N ASN A 294 -32.23 -10.27 -4.10
CA ASN A 294 -33.68 -10.10 -4.18
C ASN A 294 -34.07 -8.62 -4.28
N ILE A 295 -33.44 -7.74 -3.50
CA ILE A 295 -33.62 -6.27 -3.59
C ILE A 295 -33.28 -5.78 -5.01
N VAL A 296 -32.18 -6.25 -5.58
CA VAL A 296 -31.77 -5.91 -6.95
C VAL A 296 -32.79 -6.46 -7.97
N ALA A 297 -33.31 -7.67 -7.78
CA ALA A 297 -34.34 -8.25 -8.65
C ALA A 297 -35.68 -7.50 -8.59
N VAL A 298 -36.05 -6.95 -7.43
CA VAL A 298 -37.19 -6.04 -7.28
C VAL A 298 -36.99 -4.79 -8.14
N ARG A 299 -35.78 -4.20 -8.14
CA ARG A 299 -35.48 -3.05 -9.02
C ARG A 299 -35.51 -3.45 -10.49
N ASP A 300 -34.98 -4.61 -10.86
CA ASP A 300 -35.03 -5.09 -12.25
C ASP A 300 -36.48 -5.10 -12.76
N GLN A 301 -37.41 -5.71 -12.02
CA GLN A 301 -38.83 -5.73 -12.39
C GLN A 301 -39.40 -4.32 -12.49
N TYR A 302 -39.13 -3.48 -11.49
CA TYR A 302 -39.63 -2.11 -11.43
C TYR A 302 -39.13 -1.25 -12.61
N VAL A 303 -37.85 -1.34 -12.98
CA VAL A 303 -37.30 -0.59 -14.13
C VAL A 303 -37.82 -1.13 -15.47
N TRP A 304 -38.10 -2.43 -15.59
CA TRP A 304 -38.75 -2.98 -16.79
C TRP A 304 -40.16 -2.43 -16.97
N ASP A 305 -40.94 -2.38 -15.88
CA ASP A 305 -42.29 -1.84 -15.89
C ASP A 305 -42.28 -0.35 -16.26
N LEU A 306 -41.39 0.45 -15.66
CA LEU A 306 -41.20 1.85 -16.02
C LEU A 306 -40.78 2.05 -17.49
N ALA A 307 -39.79 1.30 -17.97
CA ALA A 307 -39.31 1.43 -19.35
C ALA A 307 -40.41 1.12 -20.36
N ALA A 308 -41.26 0.12 -20.06
CA ALA A 308 -42.41 -0.26 -20.86
C ALA A 308 -43.64 0.64 -20.70
N GLY A 309 -43.60 1.63 -19.79
CA GLY A 309 -44.71 2.53 -19.51
C GLY A 309 -45.89 1.83 -18.82
N ARG A 310 -45.61 0.78 -18.04
CA ARG A 310 -46.59 0.13 -17.16
C ARG A 310 -46.71 0.90 -15.84
N ASP A 311 -47.86 0.80 -15.19
CA ASP A 311 -48.09 1.42 -13.89
C ASP A 311 -47.18 0.78 -12.82
N VAL A 312 -46.50 1.61 -12.04
CA VAL A 312 -45.67 1.21 -10.90
C VAL A 312 -46.09 1.96 -9.64
N ALA A 313 -45.75 1.43 -8.46
CA ALA A 313 -45.89 2.16 -7.20
C ALA A 313 -44.91 3.36 -7.14
N ASP A 314 -45.04 4.24 -6.15
CA ASP A 314 -44.14 5.40 -6.00
C ASP A 314 -42.67 4.99 -5.72
N GLN A 315 -42.49 3.82 -5.13
CA GLN A 315 -41.18 3.23 -4.83
C GLN A 315 -41.26 1.69 -4.89
N PRO A 316 -40.14 0.99 -5.16
CA PRO A 316 -40.06 -0.47 -5.08
C PRO A 316 -40.32 -0.99 -3.65
N ASP A 317 -40.89 -2.19 -3.54
CA ASP A 317 -41.24 -2.84 -2.27
C ASP A 317 -40.25 -3.95 -1.92
N ASP A 318 -39.48 -3.75 -0.85
CA ASP A 318 -38.48 -4.70 -0.34
C ASP A 318 -38.98 -5.66 0.73
N SER A 319 -40.26 -5.56 1.13
CA SER A 319 -40.81 -6.32 2.26
C SER A 319 -40.75 -7.83 2.07
N SER A 320 -40.67 -8.33 0.83
CA SER A 320 -40.58 -9.75 0.49
C SER A 320 -39.19 -10.22 0.07
N THR A 321 -38.12 -9.46 0.34
CA THR A 321 -36.75 -9.78 -0.12
C THR A 321 -36.00 -10.76 0.78
N GLY A 322 -36.61 -11.18 1.88
CA GLY A 322 -36.05 -12.12 2.85
C GLY A 322 -35.59 -11.45 4.13
N GLU A 323 -35.26 -12.27 5.12
CA GLU A 323 -34.76 -11.84 6.43
C GLU A 323 -33.26 -12.07 6.55
N VAL A 324 -32.59 -11.22 7.33
CA VAL A 324 -31.18 -11.41 7.69
C VAL A 324 -31.08 -12.14 9.02
N PHE A 325 -30.05 -12.97 9.17
CA PHE A 325 -29.79 -13.68 10.42
C PHE A 325 -29.19 -12.76 11.49
N THR A 326 -29.66 -12.88 12.73
CA THR A 326 -29.06 -12.21 13.90
C THR A 326 -28.29 -13.25 14.72
N PRO A 327 -26.96 -13.18 14.80
CA PRO A 327 -26.16 -14.14 15.55
C PRO A 327 -26.32 -13.96 17.06
N GLU A 328 -26.04 -15.03 17.81
CA GLU A 328 -25.88 -14.93 19.26
C GLU A 328 -24.68 -14.03 19.60
N THR A 329 -24.84 -13.21 20.65
CA THR A 329 -23.74 -12.34 21.08
C THR A 329 -22.60 -13.15 21.71
N MET A 330 -21.37 -12.72 21.43
CA MET A 330 -20.18 -13.27 22.07
C MET A 330 -19.71 -12.47 23.29
N PHE A 331 -20.43 -11.41 23.65
CA PHE A 331 -20.16 -10.65 24.86
C PHE A 331 -20.29 -11.55 26.10
N GLY A 332 -19.28 -11.53 26.97
CA GLY A 332 -19.28 -12.28 28.22
C GLY A 332 -18.97 -13.78 28.09
N SER A 333 -18.90 -14.33 26.88
CA SER A 333 -18.74 -15.77 26.66
C SER A 333 -17.28 -16.25 26.60
N ARG A 334 -16.32 -15.33 26.50
CA ARG A 334 -14.88 -15.65 26.44
C ARG A 334 -14.23 -15.81 27.81
N ASP A 335 -13.01 -16.35 27.83
CA ASP A 335 -12.24 -16.53 29.06
C ASP A 335 -11.82 -15.19 29.71
N GLU A 336 -11.60 -15.21 31.03
CA GLU A 336 -11.23 -14.01 31.79
C GLU A 336 -9.95 -13.33 31.29
N GLY A 337 -8.99 -14.11 30.76
CA GLY A 337 -7.74 -13.58 30.23
C GLY A 337 -7.95 -12.69 29.01
N PHE A 338 -8.89 -13.08 28.13
CA PHE A 338 -9.34 -12.23 27.03
C PHE A 338 -10.10 -11.00 27.54
N ARG A 339 -11.06 -11.19 28.45
CA ARG A 339 -12.05 -10.17 28.84
C ARG A 339 -11.42 -9.02 29.63
N LYS A 340 -10.52 -9.31 30.58
CA LYS A 340 -9.96 -8.36 31.56
C LYS A 340 -9.46 -7.01 31.00
N MET A 341 -9.01 -6.97 29.75
CA MET A 341 -8.45 -5.76 29.11
C MET A 341 -9.18 -5.38 27.82
N ARG A 342 -10.31 -6.02 27.49
CA ARG A 342 -10.98 -5.85 26.19
C ARG A 342 -12.48 -5.68 26.29
N GLU A 343 -13.09 -6.24 27.32
CA GLU A 343 -14.53 -6.30 27.49
C GLU A 343 -14.90 -5.81 28.89
N PRO A 344 -15.82 -4.83 29.04
CA PRO A 344 -16.31 -4.44 30.35
C PRO A 344 -17.05 -5.60 31.05
N GLU A 345 -17.10 -5.60 32.37
CA GLU A 345 -17.83 -6.61 33.14
C GLU A 345 -19.35 -6.55 32.87
N GLU A 346 -19.87 -5.33 32.70
CA GLU A 346 -21.27 -5.04 32.35
C GLU A 346 -21.31 -4.10 31.13
N LEU A 347 -22.28 -4.29 30.23
CA LEU A 347 -22.55 -3.36 29.13
C LEU A 347 -23.24 -2.10 29.66
N LYS A 348 -22.46 -1.20 30.26
CA LYS A 348 -22.91 0.12 30.70
C LYS A 348 -22.15 1.21 29.94
N TYR A 349 -22.88 2.00 29.16
CA TYR A 349 -22.37 3.26 28.61
C TYR A 349 -22.49 4.33 29.69
N THR A 350 -21.35 4.74 30.24
CA THR A 350 -21.25 5.75 31.31
C THR A 350 -21.68 7.10 30.80
N THR A 351 -22.10 8.00 31.67
CA THR A 351 -22.23 9.42 31.35
C THR A 351 -20.85 10.03 31.01
N PRO A 352 -20.75 11.12 30.22
CA PRO A 352 -19.49 11.84 30.03
C PRO A 352 -18.83 12.23 31.36
N GLU A 353 -19.61 12.67 32.34
CA GLU A 353 -19.10 13.06 33.66
C GLU A 353 -18.57 11.85 34.46
N GLU A 354 -19.27 10.72 34.44
CA GLU A 354 -18.78 9.46 35.03
C GLU A 354 -17.51 8.98 34.33
N SER A 355 -17.44 9.08 33.00
CA SER A 355 -16.26 8.69 32.23
C SER A 355 -15.05 9.56 32.58
N ILE A 356 -15.20 10.89 32.61
CA ILE A 356 -14.16 11.84 33.04
C ILE A 356 -13.67 11.51 34.46
N ALA A 357 -14.57 11.14 35.38
CA ALA A 357 -14.20 10.80 36.76
C ALA A 357 -13.28 9.55 36.87
N THR A 358 -13.24 8.70 35.84
CA THR A 358 -12.33 7.55 35.77
C THR A 358 -10.98 7.87 35.11
N MET A 359 -10.84 9.06 34.52
CA MET A 359 -9.62 9.48 33.82
C MET A 359 -8.57 10.01 34.79
N LYS A 360 -7.33 9.57 34.61
CA LYS A 360 -6.14 10.09 35.28
C LYS A 360 -5.31 10.90 34.28
N VAL A 361 -5.00 12.14 34.64
CA VAL A 361 -4.19 13.08 33.85
C VAL A 361 -3.06 13.68 34.72
N PRO A 362 -2.00 14.26 34.11
CA PRO A 362 -0.94 14.94 34.84
C PRO A 362 -1.44 16.04 35.78
N GLU A 363 -0.66 16.32 36.83
CA GLU A 363 -0.96 17.43 37.74
C GLU A 363 -1.08 18.76 36.99
N GLY A 364 -2.04 19.58 37.39
CA GLY A 364 -2.32 20.86 36.73
C GLY A 364 -3.16 20.75 35.45
N MET A 365 -3.48 19.55 34.96
CA MET A 365 -4.37 19.34 33.82
C MET A 365 -5.79 18.94 34.25
N GLU A 366 -6.76 19.07 33.36
CA GLU A 366 -8.14 18.56 33.50
C GLU A 366 -8.77 18.25 32.13
N VAL A 367 -9.63 17.22 32.08
CA VAL A 367 -10.44 16.90 30.88
C VAL A 367 -11.77 17.62 30.97
N LYS A 368 -12.22 18.23 29.87
CA LYS A 368 -13.54 18.84 29.72
C LYS A 368 -14.28 18.21 28.56
N LEU A 369 -15.57 17.97 28.76
CA LEU A 369 -16.48 17.67 27.65
C LEU A 369 -16.56 18.89 26.74
N PHE A 370 -16.73 18.65 25.44
CA PHE A 370 -17.10 19.68 24.47
C PHE A 370 -18.45 19.36 23.83
N ALA A 371 -18.66 18.13 23.38
CA ALA A 371 -19.89 17.67 22.76
C ALA A 371 -20.14 16.19 23.10
N SER A 372 -21.40 15.79 23.23
CA SER A 372 -21.78 14.39 23.42
C SER A 372 -23.03 14.01 22.63
N GLU A 373 -23.25 12.71 22.52
CA GLU A 373 -24.45 12.10 21.95
C GLU A 373 -25.77 12.58 22.58
N ARG A 374 -25.72 13.13 23.80
CA ARG A 374 -26.90 13.60 24.53
C ARG A 374 -27.50 14.85 23.91
N GLU A 375 -26.64 15.79 23.54
CA GLU A 375 -27.03 17.06 22.93
C GLU A 375 -27.13 16.89 21.40
N PHE A 376 -26.29 16.04 20.83
CA PHE A 376 -26.18 15.83 19.39
C PHE A 376 -26.21 14.33 19.05
N PRO A 377 -27.40 13.73 18.85
CA PRO A 377 -27.54 12.31 18.51
C PRO A 377 -26.80 11.88 17.24
N GLU A 378 -26.46 12.83 16.36
CA GLU A 378 -25.66 12.61 15.16
C GLU A 378 -24.20 12.26 15.49
N LEU A 379 -23.68 12.65 16.66
CA LEU A 379 -22.33 12.35 17.13
C LEU A 379 -22.24 10.91 17.66
N ALA A 380 -22.21 9.95 16.75
CA ALA A 380 -22.07 8.53 17.08
C ALA A 380 -20.80 7.94 16.45
N ASN A 381 -20.04 7.18 17.23
CA ASN A 381 -18.80 6.52 16.79
C ASN A 381 -17.84 7.49 16.05
N PRO A 382 -17.39 8.59 16.67
CA PRO A 382 -16.43 9.51 16.04
C PRO A 382 -15.10 8.78 15.77
N ASN A 383 -14.53 9.00 14.60
CA ASN A 383 -13.30 8.33 14.14
C ASN A 383 -12.12 9.28 13.95
N GLN A 384 -12.37 10.45 13.35
CA GLN A 384 -11.36 11.47 13.07
C GLN A 384 -11.93 12.85 13.40
N ILE A 385 -11.08 13.77 13.87
CA ILE A 385 -11.42 15.18 14.06
C ILE A 385 -10.51 16.09 13.25
N ALA A 386 -10.98 17.28 12.88
CA ALA A 386 -10.13 18.31 12.27
C ALA A 386 -10.68 19.71 12.53
N PHE A 387 -9.88 20.74 12.26
CA PHE A 387 -10.32 22.13 12.37
C PHE A 387 -10.26 22.82 11.01
N ASP A 388 -11.36 23.47 10.63
CA ASP A 388 -11.42 24.27 9.42
C ASP A 388 -10.73 25.62 9.59
N ASN A 389 -10.78 26.46 8.54
CA ASN A 389 -10.14 27.77 8.54
C ASN A 389 -10.90 28.80 9.39
N GLN A 390 -12.13 28.51 9.82
CA GLN A 390 -12.89 29.33 10.78
C GLN A 390 -12.61 28.90 12.23
N GLY A 391 -11.87 27.81 12.44
CA GLY A 391 -11.57 27.27 13.76
C GLY A 391 -12.68 26.38 14.33
N ARG A 392 -13.67 26.01 13.50
CA ARG A 392 -14.76 25.11 13.89
C ARG A 392 -14.27 23.67 13.90
N LEU A 393 -14.84 22.84 14.79
CA LEU A 393 -14.48 21.43 14.89
C LEU A 393 -15.28 20.62 13.89
N TRP A 394 -14.59 19.80 13.10
CA TRP A 394 -15.20 18.84 12.19
C TRP A 394 -14.98 17.42 12.71
N VAL A 395 -16.00 16.56 12.60
CA VAL A 395 -15.96 15.19 13.11
C VAL A 395 -16.51 14.21 12.07
N SER A 396 -15.76 13.14 11.80
CA SER A 396 -16.24 11.99 11.03
C SER A 396 -16.91 10.98 11.95
N CYS A 397 -18.17 10.63 11.66
CA CYS A 397 -19.01 9.76 12.50
C CYS A 397 -19.38 8.48 11.74
N MET A 398 -19.18 7.31 12.34
CA MET A 398 -19.34 5.99 11.70
C MET A 398 -20.43 5.15 12.39
N SER A 399 -21.68 5.60 12.34
CA SER A 399 -22.81 4.91 12.96
C SER A 399 -23.09 3.52 12.37
N ASN A 400 -22.77 3.31 11.09
CA ASN A 400 -22.93 2.04 10.39
C ASN A 400 -21.77 1.07 10.60
N TYR A 401 -20.73 1.48 11.33
CA TYR A 401 -19.59 0.62 11.62
C TYR A 401 -20.04 -0.69 12.33
N PRO A 402 -19.47 -1.85 11.95
CA PRO A 402 -18.42 -2.04 10.96
C PRO A 402 -18.93 -2.25 9.53
N GLN A 403 -20.24 -2.38 9.31
CA GLN A 403 -20.81 -2.70 8.00
C GLN A 403 -22.31 -2.39 7.94
N TRP A 404 -22.77 -1.82 6.82
CA TRP A 404 -24.19 -1.64 6.51
C TRP A 404 -24.96 -2.97 6.51
N GLN A 405 -26.22 -2.98 6.99
CA GLN A 405 -27.08 -4.17 7.03
C GLN A 405 -28.09 -4.21 5.88
N PRO A 406 -28.13 -5.26 5.05
CA PRO A 406 -29.12 -5.39 3.98
C PRO A 406 -30.57 -5.31 4.46
N GLY A 407 -31.36 -4.47 3.78
CA GLY A 407 -32.76 -4.18 4.11
C GLY A 407 -32.97 -3.11 5.18
N SER A 408 -31.90 -2.58 5.78
CA SER A 408 -31.99 -1.32 6.53
C SER A 408 -31.97 -0.12 5.58
N SER A 409 -32.21 1.09 6.11
CA SER A 409 -31.97 2.32 5.35
C SER A 409 -30.55 2.35 4.80
N LYS A 410 -30.33 3.04 3.67
CA LYS A 410 -28.96 3.25 3.18
C LYS A 410 -28.12 3.94 4.27
N PRO A 411 -26.80 3.67 4.30
CA PRO A 411 -25.90 4.30 5.26
C PRO A 411 -26.05 5.81 5.24
N ASP A 412 -26.04 6.38 6.43
CA ASP A 412 -26.16 7.79 6.66
C ASP A 412 -25.03 8.29 7.57
N ASP A 413 -23.84 7.67 7.48
CA ASP A 413 -22.66 8.16 8.20
C ASP A 413 -22.31 9.57 7.72
N LYS A 414 -21.73 10.39 8.60
CA LYS A 414 -21.75 11.85 8.43
C LYS A 414 -20.41 12.51 8.71
N LEU A 415 -20.22 13.65 8.05
CA LEU A 415 -19.33 14.71 8.51
C LEU A 415 -20.15 15.77 9.24
N LEU A 416 -19.77 16.06 10.48
CA LEU A 416 -20.41 17.07 11.33
C LEU A 416 -19.50 18.27 11.54
N ILE A 417 -20.10 19.44 11.73
CA ILE A 417 -19.45 20.68 12.15
C ILE A 417 -20.04 21.07 13.52
N LEU A 418 -19.17 21.20 14.53
CA LEU A 418 -19.52 21.57 15.89
C LEU A 418 -18.96 22.96 16.23
N GLU A 419 -19.79 23.79 16.86
CA GLU A 419 -19.47 25.17 17.20
C GLU A 419 -19.87 25.50 18.64
N ASP A 420 -19.03 26.30 19.30
CA ASP A 420 -19.28 26.98 20.57
C ASP A 420 -19.48 28.47 20.23
N THR A 421 -20.75 28.90 20.18
CA THR A 421 -21.17 30.22 19.72
C THR A 421 -21.40 31.21 20.87
N ASP A 422 -21.48 30.74 22.11
CA ASP A 422 -21.60 31.59 23.30
C ASP A 422 -20.31 31.71 24.12
N GLY A 423 -19.29 30.89 23.81
CA GLY A 423 -17.96 30.93 24.39
C GLY A 423 -17.87 30.28 25.78
N ASP A 424 -18.86 29.48 26.18
CA ASP A 424 -18.85 28.79 27.47
C ASP A 424 -17.91 27.57 27.51
N GLY A 425 -17.42 27.16 26.33
CA GLY A 425 -16.50 26.06 26.18
C GLY A 425 -17.12 24.70 25.83
N MET A 426 -18.43 24.66 25.55
CA MET A 426 -19.20 23.51 25.10
C MET A 426 -19.79 23.84 23.72
N ALA A 427 -20.05 22.81 22.89
CA ALA A 427 -20.75 23.04 21.63
C ALA A 427 -22.25 23.26 21.89
N ASP A 428 -22.82 24.31 21.30
CA ASP A 428 -24.26 24.58 21.27
C ASP A 428 -24.88 24.41 19.87
N GLN A 429 -24.05 24.21 18.84
CA GLN A 429 -24.50 23.90 17.48
C GLN A 429 -23.81 22.67 16.89
N CYS A 430 -24.60 21.87 16.17
CA CYS A 430 -24.14 20.77 15.33
C CYS A 430 -24.80 20.88 13.96
N LYS A 431 -24.00 20.94 12.90
CA LYS A 431 -24.44 20.97 11.52
C LYS A 431 -23.95 19.72 10.79
N THR A 432 -24.82 19.13 9.99
CA THR A 432 -24.47 18.03 9.10
C THR A 432 -24.00 18.58 7.77
N PHE A 433 -22.70 18.43 7.46
CA PHE A 433 -22.13 18.88 6.18
C PHE A 433 -22.49 17.92 5.04
N TYR A 434 -22.40 16.61 5.30
CA TYR A 434 -22.74 15.56 4.35
C TYR A 434 -23.05 14.25 5.09
N ASP A 435 -24.09 13.52 4.65
CA ASP A 435 -24.66 12.38 5.37
C ASP A 435 -24.99 11.16 4.51
N LYS A 436 -24.31 11.02 3.38
CA LYS A 436 -24.49 9.87 2.47
C LYS A 436 -23.22 9.03 2.40
N LEU A 437 -22.47 8.96 3.51
CA LEU A 437 -21.21 8.22 3.62
C LEU A 437 -21.46 6.81 4.17
N ILE A 438 -20.49 5.93 3.95
CA ILE A 438 -20.38 4.61 4.56
C ILE A 438 -18.99 4.46 5.20
N CYS A 439 -18.95 4.34 6.53
CA CYS A 439 -17.74 4.15 7.33
C CYS A 439 -16.56 5.08 6.97
N PRO A 440 -16.74 6.42 7.00
CA PRO A 440 -15.69 7.36 6.62
C PRO A 440 -14.48 7.35 7.58
N THR A 441 -13.43 6.63 7.20
CA THR A 441 -12.23 6.41 8.03
C THR A 441 -11.23 7.57 8.04
N GLY A 442 -11.43 8.59 7.19
CA GLY A 442 -10.67 9.82 7.27
C GLY A 442 -11.08 10.92 6.29
N PHE A 443 -10.64 12.15 6.58
CA PHE A 443 -10.91 13.32 5.75
C PHE A 443 -9.83 14.41 5.91
N GLU A 444 -9.68 15.28 4.91
CA GLU A 444 -8.86 16.50 4.98
C GLU A 444 -9.38 17.62 4.06
N PHE A 445 -9.08 18.87 4.38
CA PHE A 445 -9.55 20.03 3.60
C PHE A 445 -8.66 20.34 2.40
N PHE A 446 -9.29 20.64 1.26
CA PHE A 446 -8.63 20.90 -0.02
C PHE A 446 -9.52 21.74 -0.94
N GLY A 447 -8.99 22.70 -1.70
CA GLY A 447 -9.74 23.37 -2.78
C GLY A 447 -10.99 24.12 -2.34
N GLY A 448 -11.01 24.61 -1.09
CA GLY A 448 -12.19 25.19 -0.45
C GLY A 448 -13.32 24.19 -0.12
N GLY A 449 -13.03 22.89 -0.15
CA GLY A 449 -13.94 21.82 0.27
C GLY A 449 -13.21 20.78 1.14
N VAL A 450 -13.68 19.54 1.10
CA VAL A 450 -13.17 18.41 1.90
C VAL A 450 -13.03 17.17 1.04
N LEU A 451 -11.89 16.49 1.17
CA LEU A 451 -11.67 15.13 0.68
C LEU A 451 -12.05 14.13 1.78
N VAL A 452 -12.79 13.09 1.43
CA VAL A 452 -13.25 12.05 2.37
C VAL A 452 -13.08 10.68 1.75
N VAL A 453 -12.53 9.72 2.49
CA VAL A 453 -12.60 8.30 2.08
C VAL A 453 -13.99 7.76 2.43
N ASP A 454 -14.64 7.19 1.42
CA ASP A 454 -15.95 6.57 1.45
C ASP A 454 -15.83 5.28 0.64
N GLU A 455 -15.32 4.20 1.23
CA GLU A 455 -14.87 3.02 0.49
C GLU A 455 -15.95 2.53 -0.50
N PRO A 456 -15.60 2.28 -1.78
CA PRO A 456 -14.25 2.16 -2.34
C PRO A 456 -13.65 3.44 -2.94
N ARG A 457 -14.17 4.62 -2.60
CA ARG A 457 -13.85 5.88 -3.28
C ARG A 457 -13.28 6.94 -2.34
N ILE A 458 -12.65 7.95 -2.95
CA ILE A 458 -12.39 9.24 -2.31
C ILE A 458 -13.31 10.27 -2.97
N LEU A 459 -14.13 10.92 -2.14
CA LEU A 459 -15.04 11.98 -2.54
C LEU A 459 -14.39 13.34 -2.30
N PHE A 460 -14.65 14.29 -3.21
CA PHE A 460 -14.52 15.72 -2.97
C PHE A 460 -15.90 16.31 -2.74
N LEU A 461 -16.05 16.97 -1.59
CA LEU A 461 -17.28 17.57 -1.13
C LEU A 461 -17.05 19.06 -0.94
N LYS A 462 -17.93 19.90 -1.49
CA LYS A 462 -17.81 21.34 -1.38
C LYS A 462 -19.18 21.97 -1.22
N ASP A 463 -19.22 23.03 -0.41
CA ASP A 463 -20.33 23.97 -0.28
C ASP A 463 -20.01 25.19 -1.16
N THR A 464 -20.92 25.54 -2.08
CA THR A 464 -20.77 26.71 -2.94
C THR A 464 -21.72 27.86 -2.65
N ASP A 465 -22.68 27.70 -1.73
CA ASP A 465 -23.67 28.73 -1.38
C ASP A 465 -23.57 29.25 0.07
N GLY A 466 -22.74 28.63 0.90
CA GLY A 466 -22.40 29.04 2.25
C GLY A 466 -23.38 28.56 3.32
N ASP A 467 -24.21 27.55 3.04
CA ASP A 467 -25.15 26.98 3.99
C ASP A 467 -24.55 25.88 4.90
N ASP A 468 -23.23 25.64 4.80
CA ASP A 468 -22.49 24.57 5.46
C ASP A 468 -22.97 23.15 5.06
N ARG A 469 -23.43 22.96 3.81
CA ARG A 469 -23.76 21.66 3.23
C ARG A 469 -23.10 21.46 1.87
N ALA A 470 -22.65 20.23 1.61
CA ALA A 470 -22.07 19.92 0.32
C ALA A 470 -23.14 19.88 -0.79
N ASP A 471 -23.04 20.79 -1.75
CA ASP A 471 -23.84 20.83 -2.98
C ASP A 471 -23.06 20.30 -4.19
N VAL A 472 -21.73 20.27 -4.09
CA VAL A 472 -20.84 19.60 -5.04
C VAL A 472 -20.33 18.30 -4.42
N VAL A 473 -20.58 17.20 -5.14
CA VAL A 473 -20.11 15.85 -4.78
C VAL A 473 -19.43 15.23 -5.98
N GLU A 474 -18.11 15.06 -5.91
CA GLU A 474 -17.32 14.47 -6.98
C GLU A 474 -16.57 13.23 -6.50
N GLN A 475 -16.71 12.12 -7.20
CA GLN A 475 -15.87 10.94 -7.00
C GLN A 475 -14.52 11.13 -7.71
N MET A 476 -13.52 11.59 -6.96
CA MET A 476 -12.18 11.86 -7.47
C MET A 476 -11.39 10.59 -7.77
N ILE A 477 -11.39 9.65 -6.83
CA ILE A 477 -10.62 8.38 -6.91
C ILE A 477 -11.55 7.22 -6.62
N ASP A 478 -11.32 6.09 -7.28
CA ASP A 478 -11.95 4.79 -7.03
C ASP A 478 -10.87 3.72 -6.86
N GLY A 479 -11.24 2.56 -6.33
CA GLY A 479 -10.37 1.41 -6.21
C GLY A 479 -9.74 1.24 -4.83
N ILE A 480 -10.14 2.03 -3.83
CA ILE A 480 -9.83 1.77 -2.43
C ILE A 480 -10.42 0.41 -2.08
N ALA A 481 -9.60 -0.44 -1.48
CA ALA A 481 -10.00 -1.78 -1.05
C ALA A 481 -11.14 -1.73 -0.03
N THR A 482 -12.14 -2.61 -0.18
CA THR A 482 -13.26 -2.77 0.76
C THR A 482 -13.11 -4.01 1.63
N ASP A 483 -11.93 -4.65 1.65
CA ASP A 483 -11.73 -5.97 2.23
C ASP A 483 -11.88 -5.99 3.77
N ASP A 484 -11.41 -4.96 4.49
CA ASP A 484 -11.43 -4.89 5.96
C ASP A 484 -11.38 -3.44 6.43
N THR A 485 -12.49 -2.94 6.98
CA THR A 485 -12.63 -1.56 7.50
C THR A 485 -11.69 -1.20 8.64
N HIS A 486 -11.05 -2.18 9.30
CA HIS A 486 -9.98 -1.86 10.25
C HIS A 486 -8.67 -1.48 9.56
N HIS A 487 -8.40 -2.08 8.42
CA HIS A 487 -7.13 -1.93 7.72
C HIS A 487 -7.18 -0.87 6.63
N THR A 488 -8.39 -0.40 6.30
CA THR A 488 -8.62 0.52 5.18
C THR A 488 -7.86 1.82 5.31
N MET A 489 -7.86 2.56 4.20
CA MET A 489 -7.13 3.80 4.07
C MET A 489 -7.62 4.82 5.12
N GLY A 490 -6.73 5.27 6.00
CA GLY A 490 -7.04 6.16 7.12
C GLY A 490 -5.85 7.01 7.54
N ALA A 491 -5.92 7.63 8.73
CA ALA A 491 -4.86 8.47 9.31
C ALA A 491 -4.32 9.54 8.34
N TRP A 492 -5.22 10.40 7.87
CA TRP A 492 -4.94 11.42 6.86
C TRP A 492 -4.13 12.58 7.45
N GLU A 493 -3.02 12.95 6.81
CA GLU A 493 -2.17 14.06 7.25
C GLU A 493 -1.41 14.66 6.06
N TYR A 494 -1.44 15.98 5.89
CA TYR A 494 -0.61 16.66 4.89
C TYR A 494 0.86 16.74 5.34
N SER A 495 1.78 16.40 4.42
CA SER A 495 3.17 16.82 4.54
C SER A 495 3.26 18.35 4.49
N HIS A 496 4.37 18.90 4.95
CA HIS A 496 4.54 20.36 4.96
C HIS A 496 4.50 20.96 3.54
N GLY A 497 5.01 20.23 2.53
CA GLY A 497 4.93 20.56 1.09
C GLY A 497 3.58 20.26 0.43
N GLY A 498 2.55 19.89 1.19
CA GLY A 498 1.18 19.79 0.71
C GLY A 498 0.85 18.52 -0.07
N GLN A 499 1.61 17.44 0.08
CA GLN A 499 1.21 16.10 -0.35
C GLN A 499 0.40 15.42 0.77
N LEU A 500 -0.69 14.73 0.43
CA LEU A 500 -1.54 14.06 1.41
C LEU A 500 -1.05 12.64 1.64
N HIS A 501 -0.78 12.30 2.90
CA HIS A 501 -0.41 10.94 3.28
C HIS A 501 -1.61 10.22 3.91
N MET A 502 -1.78 8.96 3.54
CA MET A 502 -2.85 8.08 4.03
C MET A 502 -2.27 6.69 4.30
N LEU A 503 -2.68 6.04 5.38
CA LEU A 503 -2.11 4.77 5.82
C LEU A 503 -3.04 3.61 5.49
N GLU A 504 -2.47 2.48 5.08
CA GLU A 504 -3.21 1.25 4.76
C GLU A 504 -2.55 0.02 5.41
N GLY A 505 -3.38 -0.88 5.94
CA GLY A 505 -2.98 -2.13 6.55
C GLY A 505 -2.70 -3.27 5.56
N ILE A 506 -2.11 -4.35 6.08
CA ILE A 506 -1.63 -5.49 5.26
C ILE A 506 -2.75 -6.34 4.63
N SER A 507 -4.00 -6.01 4.87
CA SER A 507 -5.14 -6.93 4.73
C SER A 507 -6.06 -6.58 3.56
N LEU A 508 -5.49 -5.91 2.56
CA LEU A 508 -6.23 -5.20 1.53
C LEU A 508 -5.66 -5.45 0.14
N SER A 509 -6.50 -5.18 -0.85
CA SER A 509 -6.24 -5.38 -2.26
C SER A 509 -6.63 -4.14 -3.08
N THR A 510 -6.00 -3.00 -2.79
CA THR A 510 -6.28 -1.70 -3.44
C THR A 510 -5.82 -1.67 -4.89
N THR A 511 -6.68 -1.15 -5.78
CA THR A 511 -6.52 -1.13 -7.23
C THR A 511 -6.96 0.24 -7.77
N LEU A 512 -6.14 1.28 -7.59
CA LEU A 512 -6.48 2.63 -8.01
C LEU A 512 -6.25 2.82 -9.51
N GLU A 513 -7.15 3.54 -10.16
CA GLU A 513 -6.92 4.03 -11.52
C GLU A 513 -6.74 5.54 -11.48
N THR A 514 -5.70 6.03 -12.15
CA THR A 514 -5.30 7.44 -12.12
C THR A 514 -5.03 7.93 -13.53
N PRO A 515 -4.94 9.26 -13.77
CA PRO A 515 -4.46 9.79 -15.04
C PRO A 515 -3.08 9.25 -15.46
N TRP A 516 -2.31 8.74 -14.52
CA TRP A 516 -0.97 8.17 -14.71
C TRP A 516 -0.97 6.64 -14.90
N GLY A 517 -2.15 6.02 -14.92
CA GLY A 517 -2.35 4.59 -15.09
C GLY A 517 -2.74 3.86 -13.81
N ALA A 518 -2.74 2.53 -13.92
CA ALA A 518 -3.10 1.62 -12.83
C ALA A 518 -2.05 1.63 -11.70
N PHE A 519 -2.51 1.79 -10.47
CA PHE A 519 -1.74 1.58 -9.25
C PHE A 519 -2.33 0.42 -8.45
N ARG A 520 -1.51 -0.54 -8.05
CA ARG A 520 -1.97 -1.74 -7.34
C ARG A 520 -1.12 -2.01 -6.11
N ASN A 521 -1.78 -2.28 -4.99
CA ASN A 521 -1.16 -2.75 -3.77
C ASN A 521 -1.96 -3.92 -3.23
N LYS A 522 -1.28 -5.00 -2.82
CA LYS A 522 -1.94 -6.17 -2.25
C LYS A 522 -1.10 -6.76 -1.14
N ASN A 523 -1.76 -7.11 -0.04
CA ASN A 523 -1.15 -7.79 1.10
C ASN A 523 0.11 -7.10 1.64
N THR A 524 0.17 -5.78 1.54
CA THR A 524 1.31 -4.97 1.93
C THR A 524 0.81 -3.75 2.68
N SER A 525 1.28 -3.55 3.90
CA SER A 525 1.00 -2.35 4.67
C SER A 525 1.95 -1.22 4.29
N GLY A 526 1.45 0.01 4.30
CA GLY A 526 2.26 1.17 3.98
C GLY A 526 1.50 2.49 4.01
N GLY A 527 2.18 3.54 3.58
CA GLY A 527 1.60 4.85 3.37
C GLY A 527 1.51 5.19 1.90
N TYR A 528 0.33 5.65 1.49
CA TYR A 528 0.05 6.26 0.20
C TYR A 528 0.36 7.75 0.29
N VAL A 529 1.01 8.29 -0.72
CA VAL A 529 1.27 9.72 -0.87
C VAL A 529 0.54 10.19 -2.12
N PHE A 530 -0.55 10.92 -1.91
CA PHE A 530 -1.40 11.48 -2.94
C PHE A 530 -1.07 12.96 -3.16
N ASP A 531 -0.80 13.32 -4.41
CA ASP A 531 -0.77 14.72 -4.82
C ASP A 531 -2.12 15.10 -5.45
N PRO A 532 -2.99 15.84 -4.75
CA PRO A 532 -4.32 16.16 -5.26
C PRO A 532 -4.30 17.07 -6.50
N LEU A 533 -3.20 17.78 -6.77
CA LEU A 533 -3.08 18.65 -7.94
C LEU A 533 -2.76 17.86 -9.22
N SER A 534 -1.83 16.91 -9.15
CA SER A 534 -1.50 16.03 -10.29
C SER A 534 -2.33 14.75 -10.35
N GLN A 535 -3.01 14.41 -9.26
CA GLN A 535 -3.67 13.13 -9.00
C GLN A 535 -2.74 11.91 -9.14
N SER A 536 -1.46 12.10 -8.85
CA SER A 536 -0.48 11.01 -8.80
C SER A 536 -0.42 10.38 -7.41
N PHE A 537 -0.09 9.09 -7.39
CA PHE A 537 0.13 8.32 -6.17
C PHE A 537 1.55 7.76 -6.15
N THR A 538 2.17 7.80 -4.98
CA THR A 538 3.31 6.95 -4.65
C THR A 538 3.01 6.19 -3.36
N HIS A 539 3.80 5.16 -3.06
CA HIS A 539 3.60 4.33 -1.90
C HIS A 539 4.93 3.93 -1.27
N TYR A 540 4.95 3.84 0.06
CA TYR A 540 6.08 3.33 0.82
C TYR A 540 5.63 2.26 1.80
N ARG A 541 6.41 1.18 1.90
CA ARG A 541 6.10 0.05 2.78
C ARG A 541 6.44 0.35 4.23
N THR A 542 5.59 -0.08 5.15
CA THR A 542 5.86 -0.09 6.58
C THR A 542 6.16 -1.52 7.05
N PRO A 543 7.45 -1.89 7.19
CA PRO A 543 7.84 -3.28 7.45
C PRO A 543 7.38 -3.78 8.82
N GLY A 544 6.81 -4.98 8.85
CA GLY A 544 6.35 -5.63 10.08
C GLY A 544 5.07 -5.04 10.68
N TYR A 545 4.42 -4.11 9.97
CA TYR A 545 3.16 -3.52 10.39
C TYR A 545 1.99 -4.40 9.98
N GLY A 546 1.00 -4.49 10.86
CA GLY A 546 -0.29 -5.07 10.52
C GLY A 546 -1.26 -4.02 10.00
N ASN A 547 -1.37 -2.90 10.70
CA ASN A 547 -2.44 -1.93 10.54
C ASN A 547 -2.04 -0.52 11.03
N PRO A 548 -1.37 0.30 10.21
CA PRO A 548 -0.94 1.65 10.59
C PRO A 548 -2.09 2.64 10.75
N TRP A 549 -2.10 3.36 11.86
CA TRP A 549 -3.14 4.35 12.21
C TRP A 549 -2.59 5.63 12.84
N CYS A 550 -1.27 5.82 12.85
CA CYS A 550 -0.62 7.00 13.40
C CYS A 550 0.25 7.63 12.33
N LEU A 551 0.03 8.90 12.02
CA LEU A 551 0.93 9.72 11.22
C LEU A 551 0.86 11.18 11.69
N VAL A 552 2.01 11.79 11.94
CA VAL A 552 2.14 13.23 12.19
C VAL A 552 3.54 13.70 11.80
N PHE A 553 3.65 14.95 11.38
CA PHE A 553 4.93 15.58 11.02
C PHE A 553 5.42 16.52 12.11
N ASP A 554 6.70 16.47 12.43
CA ASP A 554 7.34 17.43 13.32
C ASP A 554 7.51 18.81 12.65
N GLN A 555 8.08 19.77 13.39
CA GLN A 555 8.30 21.14 12.91
C GLN A 555 9.27 21.29 11.72
N TRP A 556 10.02 20.24 11.38
CA TRP A 556 10.99 20.19 10.28
C TRP A 556 10.50 19.31 9.12
N GLY A 557 9.26 18.82 9.17
CA GLY A 557 8.70 17.94 8.15
C GLY A 557 9.11 16.48 8.29
N ASN A 558 9.67 16.04 9.42
CA ASN A 558 9.95 14.63 9.66
C ASN A 558 8.65 13.91 10.07
N GLY A 559 8.18 12.98 9.23
CA GLY A 559 6.98 12.17 9.52
C GLY A 559 7.27 11.03 10.49
N MET A 560 6.41 10.85 11.50
CA MET A 560 6.40 9.71 12.40
C MET A 560 5.19 8.83 12.09
N VAL A 561 5.42 7.57 11.73
CA VAL A 561 4.38 6.61 11.32
C VAL A 561 4.31 5.43 12.28
N GLY A 562 3.10 5.03 12.69
CA GLY A 562 2.88 4.02 13.72
C GLY A 562 1.91 2.90 13.38
N ASP A 563 2.21 1.70 13.85
CA ASP A 563 1.36 0.52 13.67
C ASP A 563 0.30 0.41 14.78
N GLY A 564 -0.97 0.36 14.45
CA GLY A 564 -2.01 0.01 15.42
C GLY A 564 -1.87 -1.39 15.99
N THR A 565 -1.24 -2.34 15.28
CA THR A 565 -1.14 -3.72 15.79
C THR A 565 -0.08 -3.87 16.88
N ASN A 566 1.17 -3.48 16.63
CA ASN A 566 2.25 -3.62 17.60
C ASN A 566 2.67 -2.29 18.28
N ALA A 567 2.10 -1.17 17.86
CA ALA A 567 2.31 0.17 18.40
C ALA A 567 3.75 0.69 18.34
N ARG A 568 4.57 0.10 17.47
CA ARG A 568 5.89 0.64 17.10
C ARG A 568 5.71 1.89 16.25
N GLN A 569 6.59 2.86 16.47
CA GLN A 569 6.63 4.13 15.76
C GLN A 569 7.96 4.26 15.01
N HIS A 570 7.90 4.68 13.75
CA HIS A 570 9.07 4.78 12.87
C HIS A 570 9.13 6.14 12.19
N TRP A 571 10.34 6.55 11.79
CA TRP A 571 10.54 7.71 10.94
C TRP A 571 10.26 7.35 9.47
N VAL A 572 9.54 8.22 8.75
CA VAL A 572 9.10 8.00 7.37
C VAL A 572 10.22 8.08 6.34
N SER A 573 11.23 8.95 6.48
CA SER A 573 12.22 9.18 5.41
C SER A 573 13.03 7.95 4.99
N PRO A 574 13.51 7.09 5.91
CA PRO A 574 14.14 5.82 5.53
C PRO A 574 13.21 4.91 4.73
N LEU A 575 11.88 5.06 4.88
CA LEU A 575 10.84 4.27 4.21
C LEU A 575 10.46 4.82 2.82
N SER A 576 10.56 6.12 2.59
CA SER A 576 9.96 6.84 1.46
C SER A 576 10.89 7.11 0.26
N GLY A 577 11.89 6.24 0.07
CA GLY A 577 12.60 6.13 -1.23
C GLY A 577 11.76 5.36 -2.24
N LYS A 578 12.30 5.11 -3.44
CA LYS A 578 11.63 4.26 -4.45
C LYS A 578 11.23 2.92 -3.84
N GLU A 579 9.98 2.52 -4.07
CA GLU A 579 9.41 1.34 -3.42
C GLU A 579 10.17 0.07 -3.84
N VAL A 580 10.51 -0.76 -2.85
CA VAL A 580 11.14 -2.07 -3.04
C VAL A 580 10.54 -3.09 -2.08
N SER A 581 10.41 -4.34 -2.52
CA SER A 581 9.85 -5.44 -1.72
C SER A 581 10.79 -5.98 -0.63
N THR A 582 12.02 -5.48 -0.56
CA THR A 582 13.04 -5.96 0.40
C THR A 582 12.92 -5.36 1.79
N ARG A 583 12.09 -4.32 1.97
CA ARG A 583 11.81 -3.70 3.28
C ARG A 583 11.03 -4.68 4.18
N LYS A 584 11.74 -5.37 5.06
CA LYS A 584 11.16 -6.40 5.96
C LYS A 584 11.13 -6.03 7.43
N THR A 585 12.07 -5.21 7.88
CA THR A 585 12.16 -4.69 9.25
C THR A 585 12.63 -3.25 9.24
N LEU A 586 12.40 -2.52 10.32
CA LEU A 586 13.07 -1.27 10.64
C LEU A 586 13.18 -1.20 12.17
N ARG A 587 14.24 -0.57 12.70
CA ARG A 587 14.35 -0.27 14.13
C ARG A 587 13.33 0.83 14.46
N PRO A 588 12.40 0.61 15.40
CA PRO A 588 11.48 1.66 15.81
C PRO A 588 12.22 2.78 16.52
N ASN A 589 11.70 4.00 16.43
CA ASN A 589 12.22 5.14 17.19
C ASN A 589 12.09 4.88 18.70
N PHE A 590 11.03 4.17 19.09
CA PHE A 590 10.80 3.67 20.45
C PHE A 590 9.89 2.44 20.44
N ASP A 591 10.08 1.56 21.42
CA ASP A 591 9.11 0.52 21.76
C ASP A 591 8.08 1.10 22.73
N ASN A 592 6.92 0.51 22.72
CA ASN A 592 5.73 1.04 23.32
C ASN A 592 5.20 0.16 24.46
N GLU A 593 6.07 -0.70 24.99
CA GLU A 593 5.88 -1.48 26.22
C GLU A 593 4.57 -2.29 26.25
N GLY A 594 4.08 -2.69 25.07
CA GLY A 594 2.86 -3.47 24.89
C GLY A 594 1.54 -2.67 24.88
N ILE A 595 1.56 -1.33 24.97
CA ILE A 595 0.34 -0.50 24.99
C ILE A 595 -0.28 -0.43 23.60
N ARG A 596 -1.41 -1.08 23.36
CA ARG A 596 -1.92 -1.25 22.00
C ARG A 596 -3.43 -1.45 22.00
N PRO A 597 -4.11 -1.13 20.89
CA PRO A 597 -3.58 -0.60 19.63
C PRO A 597 -3.23 0.89 19.74
N ALA A 598 -2.40 1.39 18.82
CA ALA A 598 -2.09 2.80 18.65
C ALA A 598 -2.92 3.40 17.49
N VAL A 599 -3.70 4.44 17.77
CA VAL A 599 -4.56 5.12 16.79
C VAL A 599 -4.47 6.63 16.98
N GLY A 600 -4.26 7.38 15.91
CA GLY A 600 -4.04 8.83 15.95
C GLY A 600 -2.77 9.23 16.71
N SER A 601 -2.09 10.28 16.28
CA SER A 601 -0.85 10.74 16.94
C SER A 601 -0.67 12.24 16.84
N GLU A 602 0.02 12.83 17.81
CA GLU A 602 0.27 14.27 17.85
C GLU A 602 1.59 14.61 18.54
N PHE A 603 2.21 15.71 18.09
CA PHE A 603 3.28 16.38 18.82
C PHE A 603 2.69 17.45 19.74
N LEU A 604 3.05 17.39 21.02
CA LEU A 604 2.63 18.35 22.04
C LEU A 604 3.42 19.65 21.91
N THR A 605 3.01 20.55 21.02
CA THR A 605 3.65 21.86 20.83
C THR A 605 2.60 22.97 20.90
N SER A 606 2.40 23.51 22.09
CA SER A 606 1.42 24.55 22.38
C SER A 606 1.77 25.33 23.63
N ARG A 607 1.72 26.66 23.57
CA ARG A 607 1.98 27.52 24.73
C ARG A 607 0.99 27.31 25.90
N HIS A 608 -0.18 26.72 25.63
CA HIS A 608 -1.14 26.34 26.67
C HIS A 608 -0.64 25.16 27.53
N LEU A 609 0.19 24.27 26.96
CA LEU A 609 0.72 23.11 27.68
C LEU A 609 1.88 23.51 28.61
N PRO A 610 2.20 22.69 29.63
CA PRO A 610 3.40 22.88 30.45
C PRO A 610 4.70 22.94 29.62
N ASP A 611 5.72 23.63 30.13
CA ASP A 611 6.96 23.88 29.38
C ASP A 611 7.78 22.60 29.18
N ASP A 612 7.70 21.65 30.12
CA ASP A 612 8.34 20.34 30.06
C ASP A 612 7.64 19.36 29.11
N MET A 613 6.44 19.70 28.60
CA MET A 613 5.71 18.89 27.62
C MET A 613 6.02 19.24 26.17
N GLN A 614 6.70 20.36 25.91
CA GLN A 614 6.88 20.87 24.55
C GLN A 614 7.74 19.93 23.70
N GLY A 615 7.20 19.52 22.54
CA GLY A 615 7.86 18.63 21.60
C GLY A 615 7.74 17.14 21.93
N GLN A 616 7.02 16.77 23.00
CA GLN A 616 6.74 15.36 23.31
C GLN A 616 5.75 14.76 22.31
N PHE A 617 5.78 13.43 22.16
CA PHE A 617 4.92 12.68 21.24
C PHE A 617 3.87 11.90 22.02
N ILE A 618 2.65 11.82 21.48
CA ILE A 618 1.56 10.99 21.99
C ILE A 618 0.87 10.23 20.86
N TYR A 619 0.14 9.17 21.22
CA TYR A 619 -0.86 8.54 20.36
C TYR A 619 -2.04 8.08 21.23
N ALA A 620 -3.21 7.79 20.67
CA ALA A 620 -4.33 7.26 21.45
C ALA A 620 -4.35 5.72 21.48
N CYS A 621 -4.73 5.16 22.62
CA CYS A 621 -4.81 3.73 22.86
C CYS A 621 -6.19 3.32 23.32
N VAL A 622 -6.85 2.48 22.52
CA VAL A 622 -8.25 2.12 22.72
C VAL A 622 -8.49 0.78 23.39
N ILE A 623 -7.49 -0.05 23.73
CA ILE A 623 -7.74 -1.37 24.35
C ILE A 623 -7.15 -1.50 25.75
N ASN A 624 -5.85 -1.37 25.94
CA ASN A 624 -5.24 -1.76 27.22
C ASN A 624 -4.82 -0.60 28.13
N LEU A 625 -4.81 0.64 27.62
CA LEU A 625 -4.62 1.86 28.43
C LEU A 625 -5.89 2.71 28.53
N HIS A 626 -6.75 2.69 27.49
CA HIS A 626 -7.90 3.59 27.37
C HIS A 626 -7.47 5.05 27.58
N GLY A 627 -6.51 5.50 26.78
CA GLY A 627 -5.83 6.76 27.06
C GLY A 627 -4.73 7.10 26.06
N MET A 628 -3.78 7.94 26.46
CA MET A 628 -2.70 8.44 25.62
C MET A 628 -1.37 8.35 26.39
N PRO A 629 -0.45 7.44 26.02
CA PRO A 629 0.88 7.43 26.57
C PRO A 629 1.73 8.54 25.94
N ARG A 630 2.84 8.87 26.60
CA ARG A 630 3.67 10.04 26.26
C ARG A 630 5.15 9.69 26.17
N PHE A 631 5.83 10.32 25.22
CA PHE A 631 7.21 10.02 24.87
C PHE A 631 8.04 11.29 24.70
N ASN A 632 9.26 11.27 25.21
CA ASN A 632 10.29 12.20 24.76
C ASN A 632 10.86 11.66 23.45
N LEU A 633 10.66 12.36 22.33
CA LEU A 633 11.25 12.02 21.04
C LEU A 633 12.32 13.07 20.68
N ARG A 634 13.55 12.62 20.40
CA ARG A 634 14.69 13.51 20.16
C ARG A 634 15.64 12.94 19.10
N ASP A 635 16.51 13.80 18.59
CA ASP A 635 17.59 13.37 17.69
C ASP A 635 18.50 12.37 18.41
N GLU A 636 18.83 11.25 17.76
CA GLU A 636 19.82 10.29 18.28
C GLU A 636 21.22 10.87 18.04
N GLU A 637 21.99 11.05 19.13
CA GLU A 637 23.24 11.82 19.08
C GLU A 637 24.25 11.22 18.08
N GLY A 638 24.70 12.04 17.13
CA GLY A 638 25.73 11.67 16.16
C GLY A 638 25.27 10.68 15.07
N THR A 639 23.96 10.46 14.92
CA THR A 639 23.36 9.64 13.85
C THR A 639 22.36 10.47 13.01
N ALA A 640 21.84 9.88 11.94
CA ALA A 640 20.80 10.50 11.12
C ALA A 640 19.41 10.51 11.78
N GLY A 641 19.12 9.59 12.69
CA GLY A 641 17.74 9.28 13.10
C GLY A 641 17.33 9.84 14.46
N PHE A 642 16.39 9.12 15.09
CA PHE A 642 15.71 9.54 16.31
C PHE A 642 15.75 8.43 17.36
N GLU A 643 15.65 8.83 18.62
CA GLU A 643 15.40 7.96 19.76
C GLU A 643 14.22 8.48 20.57
N GLY A 644 13.44 7.56 21.13
CA GLY A 644 12.32 7.88 22.00
C GLY A 644 12.33 7.11 23.30
N GLU A 645 11.75 7.73 24.32
CA GLU A 645 11.65 7.18 25.68
C GLU A 645 10.25 7.43 26.22
N ARG A 646 9.59 6.38 26.70
CA ARG A 646 8.29 6.49 27.36
C ARG A 646 8.45 7.16 28.72
N ILE A 647 7.55 8.10 29.01
CA ILE A 647 7.44 8.77 30.29
C ILE A 647 6.01 8.61 30.84
N GLU A 648 5.68 9.32 31.91
CA GLU A 648 4.34 9.29 32.50
C GLU A 648 3.25 9.66 31.47
N ASP A 649 2.21 8.82 31.40
CA ASP A 649 1.11 8.94 30.44
C ASP A 649 0.40 10.29 30.52
N LEU A 650 -0.10 10.78 29.38
CA LEU A 650 -0.89 11.99 29.31
C LEU A 650 -2.32 11.76 29.80
N LEU A 651 -2.87 10.58 29.53
CA LEU A 651 -4.21 10.18 29.96
C LEU A 651 -4.28 8.66 30.12
N ALA A 652 -4.93 8.17 31.16
CA ALA A 652 -5.32 6.76 31.30
C ALA A 652 -6.71 6.67 31.94
N SER A 653 -7.51 5.67 31.57
CA SER A 653 -8.87 5.50 32.09
C SER A 653 -9.13 4.06 32.51
N THR A 654 -10.02 3.87 33.49
CA THR A 654 -10.57 2.55 33.84
C THR A 654 -11.92 2.29 33.18
N ASP A 655 -12.52 3.30 32.52
CA ASP A 655 -13.73 3.12 31.72
C ASP A 655 -13.39 2.33 30.45
N MET A 656 -13.87 1.09 30.39
CA MET A 656 -13.58 0.22 29.26
C MET A 656 -14.41 0.54 28.00
N VAL A 657 -15.40 1.44 28.08
CA VAL A 657 -16.15 1.91 26.91
C VAL A 657 -15.49 3.16 26.30
N PHE A 658 -14.70 3.90 27.07
CA PHE A 658 -13.93 5.03 26.59
C PHE A 658 -12.82 4.57 25.62
N ARG A 659 -12.90 5.05 24.37
CA ARG A 659 -12.00 4.72 23.25
C ARG A 659 -11.51 6.02 22.60
N PRO A 660 -10.42 6.64 23.11
CA PRO A 660 -9.93 7.89 22.55
C PRO A 660 -9.41 7.69 21.13
N VAL A 661 -9.72 8.64 20.25
CA VAL A 661 -9.29 8.64 18.85
C VAL A 661 -8.77 10.01 18.42
N ASP A 662 -7.81 9.98 17.50
CA ASP A 662 -7.29 11.13 16.75
C ASP A 662 -6.99 12.40 17.59
N PRO A 663 -6.08 12.33 18.56
CA PRO A 663 -5.72 13.49 19.35
C PRO A 663 -5.08 14.58 18.48
N LYS A 664 -5.47 15.85 18.67
CA LYS A 664 -4.90 17.01 17.95
C LYS A 664 -4.77 18.24 18.83
N ILE A 665 -3.81 19.11 18.53
CA ILE A 665 -3.77 20.46 19.11
C ILE A 665 -4.79 21.37 18.43
N GLY A 666 -5.77 21.84 19.19
CA GLY A 666 -6.83 22.74 18.71
C GLY A 666 -6.36 24.19 18.53
N PRO A 667 -7.19 25.05 17.90
CA PRO A 667 -6.91 26.47 17.75
C PRO A 667 -6.72 27.23 19.06
N ASP A 668 -7.33 26.75 20.15
CA ASP A 668 -7.21 27.26 21.51
C ASP A 668 -5.97 26.73 22.26
N GLY A 669 -5.17 25.87 21.60
CA GLY A 669 -3.95 25.27 22.15
C GLY A 669 -4.17 24.06 23.06
N ALA A 670 -5.40 23.65 23.33
CA ALA A 670 -5.70 22.43 24.10
C ALA A 670 -5.45 21.16 23.26
N VAL A 671 -5.36 20.00 23.92
CA VAL A 671 -5.35 18.69 23.24
C VAL A 671 -6.80 18.22 23.10
N TRP A 672 -7.30 18.13 21.88
CA TRP A 672 -8.64 17.67 21.54
C TRP A 672 -8.60 16.21 21.11
N PHE A 673 -9.63 15.43 21.42
CA PHE A 673 -9.74 14.04 20.97
C PHE A 673 -11.21 13.60 20.94
N GLY A 674 -11.53 12.72 20.00
CA GLY A 674 -12.82 12.03 19.98
C GLY A 674 -12.82 10.84 20.94
N ASP A 675 -14.01 10.39 21.31
CA ASP A 675 -14.24 9.13 22.01
C ASP A 675 -15.22 8.31 21.17
N TRP A 676 -14.68 7.26 20.55
CA TRP A 676 -15.45 6.34 19.73
C TRP A 676 -16.52 5.58 20.54
N CYS A 677 -16.41 5.59 21.87
CA CYS A 677 -17.44 5.16 22.83
C CYS A 677 -18.05 3.79 22.48
N ASN A 678 -17.23 2.74 22.49
CA ASN A 678 -17.67 1.43 22.04
C ASN A 678 -17.18 0.28 22.94
N ALA A 679 -18.11 -0.58 23.35
CA ALA A 679 -17.77 -1.80 24.09
C ALA A 679 -17.13 -2.87 23.20
N LEU A 680 -17.47 -2.93 21.90
CA LEU A 680 -17.08 -4.00 20.98
C LEU A 680 -16.21 -3.51 19.81
N ILE A 681 -14.89 -3.64 19.93
CA ILE A 681 -13.93 -3.05 18.98
C ILE A 681 -13.47 -4.00 17.84
N GLY A 682 -13.80 -5.29 17.90
CA GLY A 682 -13.17 -6.30 17.02
C GLY A 682 -14.15 -7.09 16.16
N HIS A 683 -13.81 -7.33 14.89
CA HIS A 683 -14.58 -8.17 13.95
C HIS A 683 -14.21 -9.66 14.06
N MET A 684 -12.97 -9.96 14.43
CA MET A 684 -12.58 -11.34 14.73
C MET A 684 -13.11 -11.79 16.09
N GLN A 685 -13.41 -10.84 16.98
CA GLN A 685 -13.79 -11.13 18.35
C GLN A 685 -15.30 -11.29 18.50
N TYR A 686 -16.06 -10.48 17.75
CA TYR A 686 -17.51 -10.43 17.73
C TYR A 686 -18.00 -10.40 16.29
N SER A 687 -19.13 -11.04 15.98
CA SER A 687 -19.74 -10.96 14.65
C SER A 687 -19.96 -9.50 14.24
N GLN A 688 -19.85 -9.17 12.96
CA GLN A 688 -20.24 -7.86 12.42
C GLN A 688 -21.71 -7.54 12.69
N ARG A 689 -22.55 -8.56 12.95
CA ARG A 689 -23.96 -8.45 13.31
C ARG A 689 -24.26 -8.73 14.79
N ASP A 690 -23.25 -8.70 15.67
CA ASP A 690 -23.50 -8.83 17.10
C ASP A 690 -24.49 -7.73 17.57
N PRO A 691 -25.62 -8.09 18.21
CA PRO A 691 -26.66 -7.14 18.57
C PRO A 691 -26.22 -6.09 19.60
N ASN A 692 -25.07 -6.30 20.26
CA ASN A 692 -24.50 -5.36 21.23
C ASN A 692 -23.56 -4.31 20.61
N ARG A 693 -23.40 -4.26 19.28
CA ARG A 693 -22.61 -3.21 18.62
C ARG A 693 -23.31 -1.87 18.73
N ASP A 694 -22.60 -0.89 19.28
CA ASP A 694 -23.14 0.45 19.45
C ASP A 694 -23.15 1.27 18.16
N LYS A 695 -24.20 2.08 18.02
CA LYS A 695 -24.44 2.96 16.88
C LYS A 695 -24.91 4.36 17.29
N GLN A 696 -24.85 4.69 18.59
CA GLN A 696 -25.57 5.84 19.16
C GLN A 696 -24.70 6.74 20.03
N HIS A 697 -23.58 6.25 20.55
CA HIS A 697 -22.75 7.01 21.50
C HIS A 697 -21.49 7.55 20.83
N GLY A 698 -21.06 8.73 21.27
CA GLY A 698 -19.89 9.39 20.73
C GLY A 698 -19.67 10.74 21.39
N ARG A 699 -18.41 11.05 21.70
CA ARG A 699 -18.07 12.28 22.45
C ARG A 699 -16.86 12.96 21.88
N VAL A 700 -16.74 14.24 22.19
CA VAL A 700 -15.52 15.01 21.99
C VAL A 700 -15.10 15.64 23.30
N TYR A 701 -13.84 15.47 23.66
CA TYR A 701 -13.24 16.06 24.84
C TYR A 701 -12.07 16.97 24.47
N ARG A 702 -11.70 17.83 25.41
CA ARG A 702 -10.43 18.55 25.39
C ARG A 702 -9.72 18.46 26.75
N LEU A 703 -8.41 18.27 26.70
CA LEU A 703 -7.51 18.30 27.86
C LEU A 703 -6.87 19.69 27.96
N VAL A 704 -7.11 20.37 29.07
CA VAL A 704 -6.68 21.74 29.32
C VAL A 704 -5.75 21.86 30.52
N ASN A 705 -4.89 22.87 30.49
CA ASN A 705 -4.05 23.27 31.61
C ASN A 705 -4.80 24.28 32.49
N LYS A 706 -4.92 24.00 33.79
CA LYS A 706 -5.62 24.85 34.76
C LYS A 706 -4.83 26.12 35.13
N ASN A 707 -3.51 26.08 34.93
CA ASN A 707 -2.59 27.12 35.38
C ASN A 707 -2.18 28.08 34.27
N LYS A 708 -2.54 27.79 33.02
CA LYS A 708 -2.28 28.63 31.85
C LYS A 708 -3.59 28.94 31.12
N PRO A 709 -3.80 30.17 30.62
CA PRO A 709 -4.99 30.46 29.84
C PRO A 709 -5.00 29.66 28.53
N LEU A 710 -6.20 29.39 28.01
CA LEU A 710 -6.35 28.98 26.62
C LEU A 710 -5.80 30.07 25.69
N LEU A 711 -5.30 29.67 24.53
CA LEU A 711 -4.85 30.61 23.52
C LEU A 711 -6.05 31.24 22.83
N SER A 712 -5.93 32.51 22.43
CA SER A 712 -6.89 33.11 21.51
C SER A 712 -6.80 32.39 20.16
N PRO A 713 -7.91 31.81 19.66
CA PRO A 713 -7.90 31.07 18.40
C PRO A 713 -7.35 31.89 17.24
N ILE A 714 -6.40 31.32 16.50
CA ILE A 714 -5.89 31.90 15.25
C ILE A 714 -6.58 31.19 14.09
N THR A 715 -7.58 31.85 13.51
CA THR A 715 -8.31 31.41 12.32
C THR A 715 -7.59 31.82 11.03
N GLN A 716 -7.94 31.23 9.91
CA GLN A 716 -7.35 31.52 8.58
C GLN A 716 -8.37 32.19 7.65
N ALA A 717 -9.66 31.95 7.85
CA ALA A 717 -10.74 32.47 7.03
C ALA A 717 -10.72 34.01 6.95
N GLY A 718 -10.91 34.54 5.74
CA GLY A 718 -10.99 35.98 5.46
C GLY A 718 -9.66 36.76 5.56
N LYS A 719 -8.56 36.12 5.96
CA LYS A 719 -7.26 36.79 6.10
C LYS A 719 -6.58 37.02 4.75
N SER A 720 -5.80 38.09 4.68
CA SER A 720 -4.91 38.36 3.54
C SER A 720 -3.75 37.35 3.49
N ILE A 721 -3.17 37.15 2.31
CA ILE A 721 -1.99 36.28 2.13
C ILE A 721 -0.86 36.70 3.07
N ARG A 722 -0.65 38.01 3.28
CA ARG A 722 0.36 38.51 4.22
C ARG A 722 0.10 38.05 5.65
N GLU A 723 -1.13 38.18 6.14
CA GLU A 723 -1.50 37.75 7.49
C GLU A 723 -1.45 36.22 7.65
N LEU A 724 -1.66 35.45 6.57
CA LEU A 724 -1.47 34.01 6.57
C LEU A 724 0.01 33.63 6.63
N LEU A 725 0.87 34.29 5.85
CA LEU A 725 2.32 34.10 5.91
C LEU A 725 2.88 34.44 7.29
N ASP A 726 2.38 35.50 7.93
CA ASP A 726 2.78 35.86 9.30
C ASP A 726 2.42 34.76 10.33
N GLN A 727 1.39 33.94 10.08
CA GLN A 727 1.05 32.80 10.94
C GLN A 727 2.05 31.64 10.83
N LEU A 728 2.88 31.58 9.78
CA LEU A 728 3.99 30.63 9.70
C LEU A 728 5.09 30.93 10.73
N ASN A 729 4.99 32.05 11.45
CA ASN A 729 5.80 32.37 12.62
C ASN A 729 5.18 31.92 13.96
N ALA A 730 3.95 31.39 13.96
CA ALA A 730 3.32 30.88 15.17
C ALA A 730 4.14 29.73 15.79
N TYR A 731 4.12 29.66 17.11
CA TYR A 731 4.77 28.59 17.86
C TYR A 731 4.05 27.24 17.64
N GLU A 732 2.72 27.28 17.68
CA GLU A 732 1.84 26.12 17.54
C GLU A 732 1.92 25.52 16.12
N LEU A 733 2.32 24.25 16.00
CA LEU A 733 2.46 23.56 14.72
C LEU A 733 1.15 23.51 13.94
N ARG A 734 0.04 23.24 14.62
CA ARG A 734 -1.29 23.13 13.98
C ARG A 734 -1.82 24.47 13.45
N THR A 735 -1.35 25.61 13.97
CA THR A 735 -1.62 26.92 13.36
C THR A 735 -0.88 27.08 12.03
N ARG A 736 0.40 26.70 11.99
CA ARG A 736 1.18 26.70 10.73
C ARG A 736 0.62 25.73 9.71
N TYR A 737 0.19 24.54 10.15
CA TYR A 737 -0.48 23.54 9.32
C TYR A 737 -1.70 24.12 8.58
N ARG A 738 -2.65 24.73 9.31
CA ARG A 738 -3.84 25.35 8.72
C ARG A 738 -3.50 26.54 7.83
N ALA A 739 -2.51 27.35 8.20
CA ALA A 739 -2.05 28.46 7.36
C ALA A 739 -1.48 27.98 6.01
N ARG A 740 -0.62 26.95 6.00
CA ARG A 740 -0.10 26.35 4.75
C ARG A 740 -1.24 25.82 3.86
N ARG A 741 -2.20 25.13 4.47
CA ARG A 741 -3.38 24.61 3.78
C ARG A 741 -4.20 25.70 3.12
N GLU A 742 -4.53 26.77 3.84
CA GLU A 742 -5.26 27.93 3.29
C GLU A 742 -4.46 28.65 2.19
N ILE A 743 -3.14 28.84 2.36
CA ILE A 743 -2.29 29.52 1.36
C ILE A 743 -2.28 28.75 0.04
N ARG A 744 -2.22 27.41 0.10
CA ARG A 744 -2.19 26.54 -1.10
C ARG A 744 -3.43 26.71 -1.99
N ASP A 745 -4.56 27.09 -1.41
CA ASP A 745 -5.82 27.31 -2.14
C ASP A 745 -5.95 28.74 -2.72
N ARG A 746 -4.92 29.60 -2.55
CA ARG A 746 -4.88 30.96 -3.10
C ARG A 746 -4.21 31.02 -4.48
N GLU A 747 -4.47 32.10 -5.20
CA GLU A 747 -3.83 32.38 -6.49
C GLU A 747 -2.29 32.41 -6.37
N LYS A 748 -1.63 31.52 -7.11
CA LYS A 748 -0.18 31.30 -7.03
C LYS A 748 0.62 32.58 -7.20
N ALA A 749 0.26 33.43 -8.18
CA ALA A 749 0.98 34.66 -8.46
C ALA A 749 0.99 35.62 -7.25
N ASP A 750 -0.18 35.80 -6.61
CA ASP A 750 -0.31 36.68 -5.45
C ASP A 750 0.45 36.13 -4.23
N VAL A 751 0.45 34.79 -4.07
CA VAL A 751 1.23 34.11 -3.03
C VAL A 751 2.72 34.36 -3.21
N TYR A 752 3.24 34.20 -4.42
CA TYR A 752 4.68 34.33 -4.68
C TYR A 752 5.14 35.78 -4.49
N ASP A 753 4.34 36.75 -4.92
CA ASP A 753 4.61 38.18 -4.69
C ASP A 753 4.67 38.52 -3.19
N ALA A 754 3.73 38.01 -2.40
CA ALA A 754 3.72 38.22 -0.96
C ALA A 754 4.85 37.48 -0.25
N LEU A 755 5.14 36.25 -0.68
CA LEU A 755 6.18 35.39 -0.12
C LEU A 755 7.58 35.98 -0.33
N ALA A 756 7.85 36.53 -1.53
CA ALA A 756 9.12 37.20 -1.83
C ALA A 756 9.42 38.33 -0.81
N ARG A 757 8.43 39.18 -0.52
CA ARG A 757 8.55 40.24 0.49
C ARG A 757 8.65 39.69 1.92
N TRP A 758 7.97 38.60 2.23
CA TRP A 758 7.99 37.99 3.56
C TRP A 758 9.39 37.46 3.91
N ILE A 759 10.06 36.78 2.98
CA ILE A 759 11.42 36.23 3.18
C ILE A 759 12.48 37.34 3.40
N GLU A 760 12.27 38.55 2.90
CA GLU A 760 13.19 39.69 3.15
C GLU A 760 13.29 40.06 4.63
N THR A 761 12.24 39.79 5.41
CA THR A 761 12.15 40.15 6.85
C THR A 761 12.16 38.94 7.79
N ASN A 762 12.28 37.72 7.24
CA ASN A 762 12.27 36.46 7.96
C ASN A 762 13.51 35.63 7.54
N ASP A 763 14.53 35.61 8.38
CA ASP A 763 15.87 35.10 8.05
C ASP A 763 16.29 33.86 8.86
N ALA A 764 15.39 33.26 9.64
CA ALA A 764 15.68 32.01 10.33
C ALA A 764 15.57 30.81 9.37
N PRO A 765 16.44 29.77 9.49
CA PRO A 765 16.38 28.59 8.63
C PRO A 765 15.01 27.91 8.57
N ARG A 766 14.29 27.83 9.70
CA ARG A 766 12.92 27.29 9.75
C ARG A 766 11.96 28.11 8.87
N GLN A 767 12.07 29.44 8.88
CA GLN A 767 11.20 30.31 8.09
C GLN A 767 11.46 30.16 6.59
N TRP A 768 12.72 29.96 6.19
CA TRP A 768 13.03 29.62 4.79
C TRP A 768 12.45 28.27 4.39
N CYS A 769 12.46 27.27 5.28
CA CYS A 769 11.76 26.01 5.02
C CYS A 769 10.25 26.21 4.89
N GLU A 770 9.61 27.04 5.74
CA GLU A 770 8.18 27.38 5.58
C GLU A 770 7.90 27.97 4.20
N ALA A 771 8.73 28.91 3.73
CA ALA A 771 8.60 29.46 2.39
C ALA A 771 8.79 28.42 1.28
N MET A 772 9.81 27.56 1.41
CA MET A 772 10.07 26.47 0.47
C MET A 772 8.89 25.48 0.43
N TRP A 773 8.28 25.14 1.56
CA TRP A 773 7.13 24.25 1.60
C TRP A 773 5.87 24.87 0.98
N ILE A 774 5.68 26.19 1.12
CA ILE A 774 4.64 26.89 0.35
C ILE A 774 4.90 26.73 -1.15
N GLN A 775 6.13 26.96 -1.62
CA GLN A 775 6.48 26.77 -3.04
C GLN A 775 6.33 25.31 -3.51
N GLU A 776 6.72 24.34 -2.68
CA GLU A 776 6.53 22.91 -2.94
C GLU A 776 5.04 22.57 -3.10
N SER A 777 4.16 23.20 -2.32
CA SER A 777 2.72 23.00 -2.39
C SER A 777 2.09 23.45 -3.72
N PHE A 778 2.77 24.32 -4.46
CA PHE A 778 2.42 24.72 -5.83
C PHE A 778 3.21 23.96 -6.91
N ARG A 779 4.02 22.95 -6.52
CA ARG A 779 4.92 22.17 -7.39
C ARG A 779 5.91 23.05 -8.17
N ASP A 780 6.38 24.14 -7.55
CA ASP A 780 7.21 25.14 -8.20
C ASP A 780 8.21 25.79 -7.22
N LEU A 781 9.25 25.04 -6.89
CA LEU A 781 10.31 25.46 -5.97
C LEU A 781 11.23 26.52 -6.58
N ASP A 782 11.54 27.57 -5.81
CA ASP A 782 12.55 28.57 -6.18
C ASP A 782 13.96 28.05 -5.90
N GLU A 783 14.77 27.89 -6.95
CA GLU A 783 16.12 27.34 -6.82
C GLU A 783 17.07 28.23 -6.02
N GLY A 784 16.89 29.56 -6.05
CA GLY A 784 17.71 30.48 -5.27
C GLY A 784 17.47 30.35 -3.77
N LEU A 785 16.22 30.15 -3.36
CA LEU A 785 15.85 29.84 -1.99
C LEU A 785 16.39 28.47 -1.57
N LEU A 786 16.30 27.45 -2.43
CA LEU A 786 16.87 26.13 -2.17
C LEU A 786 18.38 26.22 -1.91
N ASP A 787 19.13 26.92 -2.77
CA ASP A 787 20.57 27.12 -2.61
C ASP A 787 20.89 27.81 -1.28
N ARG A 788 20.13 28.86 -0.93
CA ARG A 788 20.26 29.56 0.36
C ARG A 788 20.01 28.63 1.55
N ILE A 789 19.02 27.74 1.49
CA ILE A 789 18.73 26.79 2.57
C ILE A 789 19.85 25.74 2.68
N LEU A 790 20.36 25.25 1.54
CA LEU A 790 21.45 24.26 1.49
C LEU A 790 22.77 24.82 2.06
N GLU A 791 22.96 26.14 2.09
CA GLU A 791 24.10 26.80 2.75
C GLU A 791 23.90 27.03 4.27
N SER A 792 22.70 26.75 4.80
CA SER A 792 22.38 26.95 6.22
C SER A 792 23.30 26.14 7.13
N LYS A 793 23.64 26.70 8.29
CA LYS A 793 24.35 25.96 9.36
C LYS A 793 23.45 24.92 10.04
N ASP A 794 22.14 25.10 10.01
CA ASP A 794 21.19 24.15 10.59
C ASP A 794 20.97 22.98 9.62
N PHE A 795 21.48 21.80 9.99
CA PHE A 795 21.37 20.60 9.16
C PHE A 795 19.91 20.17 8.95
N ARG A 796 18.99 20.54 9.85
CA ARG A 796 17.56 20.18 9.72
C ARG A 796 16.93 20.91 8.55
N ALA A 797 17.31 22.16 8.34
CA ALA A 797 16.88 22.94 7.18
C ALA A 797 17.46 22.36 5.88
N ARG A 798 18.75 21.99 5.86
CA ARG A 798 19.38 21.33 4.69
C ARG A 798 18.72 19.99 4.37
N ALA A 799 18.40 19.18 5.38
CA ALA A 799 17.71 17.90 5.21
C ALA A 799 16.30 18.10 4.64
N ALA A 800 15.53 19.06 5.18
CA ALA A 800 14.22 19.41 4.64
C ALA A 800 14.30 19.87 3.16
N ALA A 801 15.32 20.63 2.77
CA ALA A 801 15.51 21.03 1.38
C ALA A 801 15.78 19.83 0.46
N ILE A 802 16.65 18.89 0.86
CA ILE A 802 16.89 17.66 0.08
C ILE A 802 15.64 16.79 -0.01
N HIS A 803 14.81 16.77 1.04
CA HIS A 803 13.53 16.09 1.03
C HIS A 803 12.60 16.67 -0.05
N SER A 804 12.39 18.00 -0.05
CA SER A 804 11.55 18.71 -1.05
C SER A 804 12.12 18.60 -2.47
N ILE A 805 13.44 18.69 -2.62
CA ILE A 805 14.13 18.44 -3.91
C ILE A 805 13.84 17.02 -4.44
N THR A 806 13.74 16.04 -3.56
CA THR A 806 13.42 14.65 -3.93
C THR A 806 11.94 14.47 -4.31
N ASN A 807 11.04 15.15 -3.61
CA ASN A 807 9.62 15.12 -3.93
C ASN A 807 9.35 15.75 -5.30
N GLU A 808 10.03 16.87 -5.61
CA GLU A 808 9.93 17.61 -6.86
C GLU A 808 11.02 17.25 -7.89
N ARG A 809 11.60 16.04 -7.79
CA ARG A 809 12.73 15.56 -8.63
C ARG A 809 12.54 15.72 -10.14
N ASP A 810 11.29 15.67 -10.61
CA ASP A 810 10.94 15.77 -12.03
C ASP A 810 10.82 17.23 -12.50
N ARG A 811 10.85 18.20 -11.57
CA ARG A 811 10.65 19.64 -11.81
C ARG A 811 11.85 20.50 -11.39
N VAL A 812 12.65 20.04 -10.42
CA VAL A 812 13.85 20.74 -9.96
C VAL A 812 15.04 20.50 -10.89
N ALA A 813 15.64 21.58 -11.39
CA ALA A 813 16.84 21.46 -12.22
C ALA A 813 18.03 20.95 -11.40
N GLY A 814 18.90 20.18 -12.06
CA GLY A 814 20.10 19.66 -11.43
C GLY A 814 19.85 18.68 -10.29
N PHE A 815 18.67 18.04 -10.21
CA PHE A 815 18.33 17.04 -9.18
C PHE A 815 19.49 16.08 -8.87
N LYS A 816 20.05 15.43 -9.90
CA LYS A 816 21.19 14.52 -9.76
C LYS A 816 22.41 15.17 -9.11
N MET A 817 22.76 16.40 -9.51
CA MET A 817 23.91 17.13 -8.97
C MET A 817 23.70 17.52 -7.51
N ARG A 818 22.48 17.96 -7.16
CA ARG A 818 22.10 18.31 -5.79
C ARG A 818 22.16 17.09 -4.87
N ILE A 819 21.65 15.94 -5.32
CA ILE A 819 21.77 14.67 -4.60
C ILE A 819 23.24 14.25 -4.43
N ALA A 820 24.04 14.29 -5.50
CA ALA A 820 25.46 13.91 -5.43
C ALA A 820 26.27 14.76 -4.43
N ALA A 821 25.97 16.06 -4.35
CA ALA A 821 26.58 16.94 -3.34
C ALA A 821 26.12 16.58 -1.91
N ALA A 822 24.82 16.39 -1.72
CA ALA A 822 24.22 16.17 -0.40
C ALA A 822 24.56 14.81 0.22
N VAL A 823 24.86 13.78 -0.59
CA VAL A 823 25.37 12.49 -0.08
C VAL A 823 26.69 12.66 0.70
N ASN A 824 27.42 13.74 0.44
CA ASN A 824 28.68 14.08 1.10
C ASN A 824 28.54 15.18 2.19
N ASP A 825 27.32 15.55 2.58
CA ASP A 825 27.10 16.57 3.63
C ASP A 825 27.75 16.14 4.97
N PRO A 826 28.30 17.09 5.76
CA PRO A 826 28.89 16.77 7.05
C PRO A 826 27.94 16.05 8.02
N HIS A 827 26.63 16.36 7.97
CA HIS A 827 25.64 15.82 8.89
C HIS A 827 24.96 14.55 8.34
N PRO A 828 24.89 13.45 9.13
CA PRO A 828 24.32 12.18 8.68
C PRO A 828 22.86 12.26 8.21
N ARG A 829 22.02 13.11 8.82
CA ARG A 829 20.62 13.28 8.39
C ARG A 829 20.46 13.80 6.96
N VAL A 830 21.31 14.74 6.54
CA VAL A 830 21.29 15.27 5.17
C VAL A 830 21.74 14.19 4.19
N ARG A 831 22.78 13.44 4.54
CA ARG A 831 23.24 12.28 3.76
C ARG A 831 22.13 11.25 3.58
N LEU A 832 21.35 10.97 4.63
CA LEU A 832 20.24 10.02 4.56
C LEU A 832 19.16 10.46 3.56
N GLU A 833 18.71 11.72 3.61
CA GLU A 833 17.74 12.25 2.65
C GLU A 833 18.30 12.21 1.22
N ALA A 834 19.61 12.44 1.05
CA ALA A 834 20.26 12.35 -0.25
C ALA A 834 20.32 10.89 -0.77
N VAL A 835 20.63 9.92 0.10
CA VAL A 835 20.59 8.49 -0.26
C VAL A 835 19.16 8.06 -0.62
N ARG A 836 18.15 8.51 0.15
CA ARG A 836 16.73 8.32 -0.22
C ARG A 836 16.46 8.89 -1.62
N GLY A 837 16.88 10.11 -1.91
CA GLY A 837 16.72 10.75 -3.23
C GLY A 837 17.43 10.00 -4.35
N ALA A 838 18.62 9.44 -4.09
CA ALA A 838 19.39 8.67 -5.06
C ALA A 838 18.64 7.43 -5.59
N SER A 839 17.70 6.89 -4.81
CA SER A 839 16.86 5.75 -5.25
C SER A 839 15.95 6.05 -6.45
N PHE A 840 15.69 7.33 -6.72
CA PHE A 840 14.87 7.77 -7.86
C PHE A 840 15.69 8.13 -9.10
N LEU A 841 17.03 8.13 -9.02
CA LEU A 841 17.88 8.37 -10.17
C LEU A 841 17.80 7.20 -11.16
N THR A 842 17.80 7.52 -12.45
CA THR A 842 17.64 6.57 -13.55
C THR A 842 18.86 6.51 -14.47
N THR A 843 20.02 6.95 -13.96
CA THR A 843 21.27 7.05 -14.72
C THR A 843 22.31 6.02 -14.29
N PRO A 844 23.27 5.61 -15.16
CA PRO A 844 24.29 4.61 -14.79
C PRO A 844 25.16 4.99 -13.58
N ASP A 845 25.39 6.28 -13.34
CA ASP A 845 26.17 6.80 -12.20
C ASP A 845 25.38 6.85 -10.87
N SER A 846 24.10 6.46 -10.86
CA SER A 846 23.27 6.49 -9.63
C SER A 846 23.85 5.63 -8.51
N VAL A 847 24.44 4.47 -8.86
CA VAL A 847 25.03 3.53 -7.91
C VAL A 847 26.27 4.11 -7.23
N SER A 848 27.15 4.76 -7.99
CA SER A 848 28.36 5.40 -7.43
C SER A 848 27.99 6.63 -6.60
N ILE A 849 27.00 7.42 -7.02
CA ILE A 849 26.46 8.54 -6.23
C ILE A 849 25.97 8.04 -4.87
N ALA A 850 25.08 7.06 -4.83
CA ALA A 850 24.53 6.53 -3.57
C ALA A 850 25.63 5.96 -2.66
N LEU A 851 26.60 5.22 -3.23
CA LEU A 851 27.68 4.59 -2.48
C LEU A 851 28.74 5.56 -1.96
N SER A 852 28.84 6.78 -2.49
CA SER A 852 29.78 7.77 -1.93
C SER A 852 29.52 8.08 -0.45
N VAL A 853 28.32 7.79 0.05
CA VAL A 853 27.97 7.93 1.48
C VAL A 853 28.89 7.14 2.41
N VAL A 854 29.42 6.00 1.93
CA VAL A 854 30.25 5.09 2.76
C VAL A 854 31.65 5.62 3.02
N ASP A 855 32.04 6.71 2.34
CA ASP A 855 33.30 7.43 2.61
C ASP A 855 33.20 8.33 3.85
N SER A 856 31.99 8.49 4.38
CA SER A 856 31.69 9.17 5.64
C SER A 856 31.32 8.17 6.74
N LYS A 857 31.24 8.65 7.99
CA LYS A 857 30.75 7.83 9.11
C LYS A 857 29.31 7.36 8.83
N MET A 858 29.15 6.04 8.80
CA MET A 858 27.87 5.36 8.68
C MET A 858 27.18 5.20 10.03
N ASP A 859 25.85 5.10 10.00
CA ASP A 859 25.01 4.69 11.10
C ASP A 859 23.91 3.73 10.60
N TYR A 860 23.12 3.18 11.52
CA TYR A 860 22.05 2.23 11.20
C TYR A 860 21.07 2.75 10.14
N TRP A 861 20.68 4.02 10.23
CA TRP A 861 19.65 4.60 9.37
C TRP A 861 20.16 4.84 7.96
N ILE A 862 21.41 5.29 7.82
CA ILE A 862 22.05 5.43 6.52
C ILE A 862 22.24 4.06 5.88
N ASP A 863 22.72 3.06 6.63
CA ASP A 863 22.92 1.70 6.11
C ASP A 863 21.61 1.08 5.62
N TYR A 864 20.54 1.19 6.40
CA TYR A 864 19.19 0.75 6.02
C TYR A 864 18.69 1.45 4.75
N THR A 865 18.82 2.77 4.68
CA THR A 865 18.36 3.56 3.54
C THR A 865 19.18 3.23 2.28
N LEU A 866 20.49 3.02 2.44
CA LEU A 866 21.39 2.64 1.36
C LEU A 866 21.08 1.24 0.83
N GLU A 867 20.82 0.25 1.69
CA GLU A 867 20.45 -1.11 1.28
C GLU A 867 19.24 -1.08 0.33
N HIS A 868 18.17 -0.39 0.72
CA HIS A 868 16.97 -0.30 -0.09
C HIS A 868 17.14 0.58 -1.34
N THR A 869 17.99 1.61 -1.25
CA THR A 869 18.40 2.40 -2.42
C THR A 869 19.14 1.54 -3.44
N LEU A 870 20.09 0.70 -3.01
CA LEU A 870 20.79 -0.23 -3.89
C LEU A 870 19.81 -1.25 -4.49
N HIS A 871 18.83 -1.74 -3.75
CA HIS A 871 17.78 -2.58 -4.32
C HIS A 871 16.95 -1.85 -5.40
N ALA A 872 16.61 -0.58 -5.19
CA ALA A 872 15.92 0.23 -6.19
C ALA A 872 16.77 0.45 -7.45
N LEU A 873 18.09 0.56 -7.28
CA LEU A 873 19.09 0.72 -8.33
C LEU A 873 19.59 -0.60 -8.93
N LYS A 874 18.97 -1.74 -8.61
CA LYS A 874 19.31 -3.06 -9.17
C LYS A 874 19.51 -3.08 -10.69
N PRO A 875 18.67 -2.42 -11.50
CA PRO A 875 18.87 -2.38 -12.96
C PRO A 875 20.23 -1.85 -13.40
N PHE A 876 20.90 -1.04 -12.57
CA PHE A 876 22.18 -0.40 -12.90
C PHE A 876 23.41 -1.17 -12.41
N TRP A 877 23.28 -2.10 -11.47
CA TRP A 877 24.41 -2.91 -11.00
C TRP A 877 24.30 -4.42 -11.27
N SER A 878 23.10 -4.94 -11.53
CA SER A 878 22.94 -6.37 -11.73
C SER A 878 23.67 -6.86 -12.99
N GLY A 879 24.46 -7.93 -12.87
CA GLY A 879 25.19 -8.53 -13.99
C GLY A 879 26.59 -7.98 -14.23
N GLN A 880 27.09 -7.08 -13.39
CA GLN A 880 28.45 -6.52 -13.45
C GLN A 880 29.15 -6.67 -12.10
N SER A 881 30.49 -6.69 -12.10
CA SER A 881 31.27 -6.69 -10.86
C SER A 881 31.35 -5.28 -10.24
N ALA A 882 31.62 -5.21 -8.94
CA ALA A 882 31.77 -3.92 -8.26
C ALA A 882 32.97 -3.11 -8.81
N ASP A 883 34.05 -3.77 -9.22
CA ASP A 883 35.23 -3.12 -9.78
C ASP A 883 34.96 -2.49 -11.16
N GLU A 884 34.12 -3.12 -11.97
CA GLU A 884 33.71 -2.61 -13.30
C GLU A 884 32.75 -1.41 -13.18
N LEU A 885 31.83 -1.44 -12.22
CA LEU A 885 30.83 -0.37 -12.02
C LEU A 885 31.39 0.86 -11.34
N LEU A 886 32.34 0.67 -10.42
CA LEU A 886 32.80 1.70 -9.49
C LEU A 886 34.27 2.07 -9.71
N ILE A 887 34.73 2.12 -10.96
CA ILE A 887 36.14 2.31 -11.33
C ILE A 887 36.79 3.43 -10.51
N ASP A 888 36.15 4.60 -10.46
CA ASP A 888 36.63 5.82 -9.80
C ASP A 888 36.15 6.00 -8.35
N SER A 889 35.45 5.01 -7.78
CA SER A 889 34.98 5.09 -6.39
C SER A 889 35.98 4.50 -5.39
N SER A 890 35.79 4.81 -4.11
CA SER A 890 36.67 4.35 -3.03
C SER A 890 36.69 2.82 -2.90
N PRO A 891 37.76 2.25 -2.29
CA PRO A 891 37.78 0.83 -1.94
C PRO A 891 36.61 0.42 -1.02
N ALA A 892 36.14 1.34 -0.18
CA ALA A 892 35.00 1.09 0.72
C ALA A 892 33.69 0.93 -0.08
N ALA A 893 33.45 1.78 -1.07
CA ALA A 893 32.30 1.67 -1.98
C ALA A 893 32.32 0.35 -2.78
N LYS A 894 33.49 -0.01 -3.33
CA LYS A 894 33.69 -1.30 -4.03
C LYS A 894 33.38 -2.49 -3.13
N ALA A 895 33.93 -2.49 -1.91
CA ALA A 895 33.70 -3.55 -0.93
C ALA A 895 32.22 -3.63 -0.51
N HIS A 896 31.56 -2.49 -0.30
CA HIS A 896 30.16 -2.44 0.09
C HIS A 896 29.24 -2.99 -1.03
N LEU A 897 29.44 -2.56 -2.28
CA LEU A 897 28.66 -3.09 -3.40
C LEU A 897 28.94 -4.57 -3.63
N ALA A 898 30.19 -5.02 -3.56
CA ALA A 898 30.53 -6.43 -3.68
C ALA A 898 29.85 -7.28 -2.59
N LYS A 899 29.76 -6.79 -1.35
CA LYS A 899 28.99 -7.42 -0.27
C LYS A 899 27.49 -7.44 -0.62
N HIS A 900 26.93 -6.31 -1.05
CA HIS A 900 25.51 -6.21 -1.40
C HIS A 900 25.11 -7.14 -2.56
N ILE A 901 25.94 -7.25 -3.61
CA ILE A 901 25.73 -8.19 -4.73
C ILE A 901 25.67 -9.63 -4.21
N LYS A 902 26.59 -10.03 -3.32
CA LYS A 902 26.60 -11.37 -2.73
C LYS A 902 25.32 -11.65 -1.91
N ILE A 903 24.89 -10.68 -1.10
CA ILE A 903 23.66 -10.79 -0.27
C ILE A 903 22.40 -10.77 -1.12
N SER A 904 22.39 -10.05 -2.24
CA SER A 904 21.27 -10.01 -3.18
C SER A 904 21.24 -11.20 -4.16
N GLY A 905 22.33 -11.97 -4.23
CA GLY A 905 22.47 -13.12 -5.10
C GLY A 905 21.86 -14.42 -4.54
N PRO A 906 21.90 -15.52 -5.31
CA PRO A 906 21.48 -16.83 -4.84
C PRO A 906 22.22 -17.22 -3.55
N GLY A 907 21.48 -17.71 -2.55
CA GLY A 907 22.06 -18.07 -1.24
C GLY A 907 22.40 -16.87 -0.36
N GLY A 908 21.96 -15.65 -0.72
CA GLY A 908 22.21 -14.42 0.02
C GLY A 908 21.94 -14.47 1.53
N ALA A 909 20.86 -15.14 1.93
CA ALA A 909 20.50 -15.33 3.34
C ALA A 909 21.54 -16.15 4.15
N ALA A 910 22.40 -16.91 3.48
CA ALA A 910 23.48 -17.66 4.10
C ALA A 910 24.80 -16.86 4.19
N VAL A 911 24.98 -15.78 3.42
CA VAL A 911 26.26 -15.04 3.31
C VAL A 911 26.80 -14.62 4.68
N GLU A 912 26.01 -13.89 5.47
CA GLU A 912 26.47 -13.39 6.76
C GLU A 912 26.58 -14.50 7.82
N LEU A 913 25.69 -15.49 7.75
CA LEU A 913 25.70 -16.62 8.68
C LEU A 913 26.94 -17.49 8.48
N LEU A 914 27.32 -17.75 7.22
CA LEU A 914 28.55 -18.45 6.86
C LEU A 914 29.78 -17.66 7.29
N ALA A 915 29.83 -16.35 7.03
CA ALA A 915 30.92 -15.49 7.46
C ALA A 915 31.15 -15.50 8.99
N ILE A 916 30.09 -15.62 9.79
CA ILE A 916 30.20 -15.77 11.25
C ILE A 916 30.59 -17.21 11.63
N ALA A 917 29.93 -18.22 11.05
CA ALA A 917 30.13 -19.62 11.43
C ALA A 917 31.55 -20.13 11.10
N GLU A 918 32.16 -19.62 10.02
CA GLU A 918 33.50 -19.99 9.56
C GLU A 918 34.62 -19.21 10.22
N ASN A 919 34.31 -18.09 10.87
CA ASN A 919 35.32 -17.24 11.48
C ASN A 919 35.92 -17.93 12.72
N VAL A 920 37.14 -18.46 12.58
CA VAL A 920 37.87 -19.15 13.65
C VAL A 920 38.19 -18.25 14.85
N ASP A 921 38.24 -16.92 14.63
CA ASP A 921 38.46 -15.92 15.69
C ASP A 921 37.15 -15.51 16.38
N ALA A 922 35.99 -15.86 15.84
CA ALA A 922 34.70 -15.59 16.47
C ALA A 922 34.44 -16.53 17.65
N GLY A 923 33.78 -16.02 18.70
CA GLY A 923 33.42 -16.83 19.85
C GLY A 923 32.50 -18.00 19.47
N MET A 924 32.74 -19.19 20.03
CA MET A 924 31.97 -20.40 19.71
C MET A 924 30.45 -20.24 19.90
N LYS A 925 30.02 -19.37 20.82
CA LYS A 925 28.61 -19.02 21.02
C LYS A 925 27.98 -18.38 19.78
N ASP A 926 28.70 -17.46 19.13
CA ASP A 926 28.20 -16.74 17.96
C ASP A 926 28.25 -17.62 16.72
N ARG A 927 29.31 -18.43 16.56
CA ARG A 927 29.41 -19.45 15.50
C ARG A 927 28.22 -20.43 15.56
N LYS A 928 27.90 -20.96 16.75
CA LYS A 928 26.75 -21.86 16.95
C LYS A 928 25.41 -21.18 16.68
N LYS A 929 25.23 -19.93 17.13
CA LYS A 929 24.01 -19.16 16.84
C LYS A 929 23.83 -18.89 15.34
N ALA A 930 24.92 -18.69 14.60
CA ALA A 930 24.88 -18.56 13.15
C ALA A 930 24.49 -19.88 12.46
N ILE A 931 25.04 -21.01 12.92
CA ILE A 931 24.68 -22.37 12.47
C ILE A 931 23.20 -22.66 12.71
N ASP A 932 22.67 -22.31 13.88
CA ASP A 932 21.24 -22.47 14.22
C ASP A 932 20.34 -21.74 13.23
N LYS A 933 20.71 -20.51 12.86
CA LYS A 933 19.98 -19.75 11.85
C LYS A 933 20.15 -20.36 10.46
N LEU A 934 21.37 -20.80 10.11
CA LEU A 934 21.70 -21.35 8.80
C LEU A 934 20.96 -22.66 8.52
N ALA A 935 20.68 -23.45 9.55
CA ALA A 935 19.86 -24.66 9.45
C ALA A 935 18.42 -24.38 8.97
N ASN A 936 17.93 -23.15 9.11
CA ASN A 936 16.60 -22.74 8.65
C ASN A 936 16.63 -22.02 7.29
N VAL A 937 17.80 -21.82 6.69
CA VAL A 937 17.93 -21.17 5.38
C VAL A 937 17.67 -22.18 4.26
N GLY A 938 16.68 -21.91 3.41
CA GLY A 938 16.33 -22.69 2.22
C GLY A 938 16.97 -22.17 0.93
N GLY A 939 16.58 -22.75 -0.22
CA GLY A 939 17.01 -22.31 -1.56
C GLY A 939 18.05 -23.21 -2.24
N GLY A 940 18.64 -24.15 -1.49
CA GLY A 940 19.48 -25.21 -2.04
C GLY A 940 18.70 -26.23 -2.86
N LYS A 941 19.39 -26.94 -3.76
CA LYS A 941 18.89 -28.05 -4.57
C LYS A 941 19.90 -29.20 -4.56
N ALA A 942 19.46 -30.37 -4.12
CA ALA A 942 20.28 -31.60 -4.10
C ALA A 942 20.88 -31.96 -5.47
N SER A 943 20.15 -31.71 -6.57
CA SER A 943 20.64 -31.98 -7.93
C SER A 943 21.88 -31.16 -8.31
N ARG A 944 22.04 -29.95 -7.77
CA ARG A 944 23.25 -29.14 -7.93
C ARG A 944 24.32 -29.52 -6.91
N GLY A 945 23.92 -29.93 -5.72
CA GLY A 945 24.80 -30.26 -4.61
C GLY A 945 25.71 -31.46 -4.86
N GLU A 946 25.33 -32.42 -5.73
CA GLU A 946 26.22 -33.52 -6.12
C GLU A 946 27.53 -33.02 -6.75
N ALA A 947 27.46 -31.98 -7.59
CA ALA A 947 28.65 -31.40 -8.21
C ALA A 947 29.56 -30.73 -7.16
N VAL A 948 28.96 -30.04 -6.19
CA VAL A 948 29.67 -29.43 -5.06
C VAL A 948 30.34 -30.51 -4.19
N PHE A 949 29.65 -31.61 -3.92
CA PHE A 949 30.22 -32.76 -3.21
C PHE A 949 31.43 -33.35 -3.95
N LYS A 950 31.36 -33.49 -5.28
CA LYS A 950 32.49 -33.94 -6.11
C LYS A 950 33.70 -33.03 -5.95
N GLN A 951 33.48 -31.72 -5.96
CA GLN A 951 34.53 -30.71 -5.85
C GLN A 951 35.17 -30.66 -4.47
N VAL A 952 34.37 -30.68 -3.39
CA VAL A 952 34.84 -30.33 -2.04
C VAL A 952 35.01 -31.54 -1.12
N CYS A 953 34.12 -32.53 -1.20
CA CYS A 953 34.04 -33.61 -0.20
C CYS A 953 34.59 -34.95 -0.70
N SER A 954 34.54 -35.22 -2.02
CA SER A 954 34.82 -36.54 -2.60
C SER A 954 36.28 -37.00 -2.47
N ALA A 955 37.20 -36.06 -2.23
CA ALA A 955 38.60 -36.38 -1.95
C ALA A 955 38.76 -37.22 -0.66
N CYS A 956 37.81 -37.08 0.27
CA CYS A 956 37.85 -37.73 1.58
C CYS A 956 36.64 -38.62 1.86
N HIS A 957 35.45 -38.29 1.36
CA HIS A 957 34.21 -39.00 1.70
C HIS A 957 33.66 -39.80 0.52
N GLN A 958 32.93 -40.88 0.82
CA GLN A 958 32.16 -41.64 -0.17
C GLN A 958 30.67 -41.34 -0.06
N VAL A 959 30.02 -41.22 -1.21
CA VAL A 959 28.57 -41.36 -1.38
C VAL A 959 28.37 -42.37 -2.50
N GLY A 960 27.99 -43.58 -2.14
CA GLY A 960 27.98 -44.72 -3.03
C GLY A 960 29.33 -45.03 -3.66
N LYS A 961 29.38 -45.09 -5.00
CA LYS A 961 30.62 -45.33 -5.76
C LYS A 961 31.46 -44.05 -5.95
N LEU A 962 30.95 -42.89 -5.54
CA LEU A 962 31.59 -41.59 -5.76
C LEU A 962 32.44 -41.18 -4.56
N GLY A 963 33.71 -40.87 -4.80
CA GLY A 963 34.65 -40.38 -3.79
C GLY A 963 35.57 -41.47 -3.19
N LYS A 964 36.30 -41.13 -2.13
CA LYS A 964 37.32 -41.99 -1.51
C LYS A 964 36.95 -42.37 -0.09
N LYS A 965 37.34 -43.57 0.34
CA LYS A 965 37.12 -44.07 1.70
C LYS A 965 38.23 -43.61 2.66
N PHE A 966 38.34 -42.30 2.87
CA PHE A 966 39.33 -41.73 3.80
C PHE A 966 38.68 -41.16 5.07
N GLY A 967 37.53 -40.52 4.95
CA GLY A 967 36.64 -40.11 6.01
C GLY A 967 35.40 -41.01 6.11
N PRO A 968 34.45 -40.70 7.01
CA PRO A 968 33.18 -41.42 7.12
C PRO A 968 32.46 -41.56 5.79
N ASP A 969 31.84 -42.72 5.56
CA ASP A 969 30.88 -42.92 4.47
C ASP A 969 29.65 -42.03 4.73
N LEU A 970 29.24 -41.27 3.72
CA LEU A 970 28.14 -40.31 3.79
C LEU A 970 26.89 -40.78 3.03
N SER A 971 26.88 -42.01 2.49
CA SER A 971 25.75 -42.58 1.72
C SER A 971 24.42 -42.64 2.50
N ASP A 972 24.48 -42.61 3.83
CA ASP A 972 23.33 -42.63 4.73
C ASP A 972 23.31 -41.45 5.71
N VAL A 973 24.12 -40.42 5.48
CA VAL A 973 24.29 -39.32 6.45
C VAL A 973 22.99 -38.59 6.74
N GLY A 974 22.12 -38.39 5.75
CA GLY A 974 20.80 -37.78 5.90
C GLY A 974 19.77 -38.64 6.64
N LYS A 975 20.11 -39.91 6.93
CA LYS A 975 19.37 -40.79 7.85
C LYS A 975 19.94 -40.71 9.28
N ARG A 976 21.26 -40.52 9.42
CA ARG A 976 21.96 -40.47 10.72
C ARG A 976 21.95 -39.10 11.39
N MET A 977 21.90 -38.03 10.60
CA MET A 977 22.06 -36.66 11.07
C MET A 977 20.98 -35.77 10.48
N ASP A 978 20.43 -34.88 11.31
CA ASP A 978 19.58 -33.80 10.82
C ASP A 978 20.40 -32.71 10.11
N ARG A 979 19.71 -31.77 9.47
CA ARG A 979 20.34 -30.68 8.72
C ARG A 979 21.31 -29.85 9.56
N LYS A 980 20.95 -29.53 10.81
CA LYS A 980 21.78 -28.72 11.70
C LYS A 980 23.05 -29.48 12.06
N GLN A 981 22.92 -30.77 12.37
CA GLN A 981 24.05 -31.64 12.68
C GLN A 981 25.00 -31.74 11.48
N ILE A 982 24.49 -31.92 10.26
CA ILE A 982 25.31 -31.94 9.03
C ILE A 982 26.06 -30.61 8.87
N ILE A 983 25.37 -29.47 8.98
CA ILE A 983 25.98 -28.13 8.90
C ILE A 983 27.06 -27.96 9.97
N THR A 984 26.79 -28.40 11.20
CA THR A 984 27.73 -28.31 12.32
C THR A 984 28.99 -29.11 12.02
N SER A 985 28.86 -30.36 11.55
CA SER A 985 30.02 -31.19 11.20
C SER A 985 30.84 -30.64 10.04
N VAL A 986 30.21 -29.93 9.09
CA VAL A 986 30.91 -29.31 7.97
C VAL A 986 31.64 -28.02 8.37
N LEU A 987 31.02 -27.18 9.22
CA LEU A 987 31.56 -25.88 9.61
C LEU A 987 32.46 -25.92 10.84
N LEU A 988 32.23 -26.88 11.74
CA LEU A 988 32.94 -27.08 13.01
C LEU A 988 33.45 -28.53 13.13
N PRO A 989 34.32 -29.00 12.20
CA PRO A 989 34.78 -30.39 12.17
C PRO A 989 35.54 -30.84 13.44
N ASN A 990 36.05 -29.91 14.24
CA ASN A 990 36.75 -30.18 15.50
C ASN A 990 35.82 -30.32 16.72
N GLU A 991 34.54 -29.95 16.60
CA GLU A 991 33.60 -29.98 17.73
C GLU A 991 33.22 -31.42 18.11
N GLU A 992 32.96 -32.27 17.12
CA GLU A 992 32.64 -33.67 17.31
C GLU A 992 33.30 -34.51 16.19
N ILE A 993 34.32 -35.29 16.55
CA ILE A 993 35.01 -36.18 15.61
C ILE A 993 34.32 -37.54 15.64
N SER A 994 33.95 -38.05 14.46
CA SER A 994 33.28 -39.35 14.32
C SER A 994 34.13 -40.50 14.89
N LYS A 995 33.47 -41.42 15.60
CA LYS A 995 34.12 -42.61 16.17
C LYS A 995 34.85 -43.43 15.09
N GLY A 996 36.12 -43.74 15.33
CA GLY A 996 37.02 -44.40 14.38
C GLY A 996 37.83 -43.44 13.50
N TYR A 997 37.63 -42.13 13.63
CA TYR A 997 38.36 -41.08 12.90
C TYR A 997 39.05 -40.09 13.85
N GLU A 998 39.10 -40.39 15.15
CA GLU A 998 39.85 -39.62 16.14
C GLU A 998 41.34 -39.62 15.81
N THR A 999 41.93 -38.44 15.77
CA THR A 999 43.31 -38.22 15.38
C THR A 999 44.25 -38.38 16.58
N VAL A 1000 45.40 -39.00 16.33
CA VAL A 1000 46.51 -39.10 17.27
C VAL A 1000 47.77 -38.55 16.63
N SER A 1001 48.59 -37.88 17.43
CA SER A 1001 49.97 -37.53 17.09
C SER A 1001 50.91 -38.53 17.74
N VAL A 1002 51.74 -39.16 16.92
CA VAL A 1002 52.72 -40.17 17.31
C VAL A 1002 54.11 -39.65 16.96
N LEU A 1003 54.96 -39.48 17.96
CA LEU A 1003 56.39 -39.17 17.80
C LEU A 1003 57.18 -40.45 17.98
N ASP A 1004 58.00 -40.81 16.99
CA ASP A 1004 58.93 -41.94 17.09
C ASP A 1004 60.30 -41.53 17.66
N GLU A 1005 61.12 -42.54 18.01
CA GLU A 1005 62.48 -42.37 18.55
C GLU A 1005 63.44 -41.61 17.62
N ASP A 1006 63.14 -41.57 16.32
CA ASP A 1006 63.88 -40.80 15.32
C ASP A 1006 63.44 -39.31 15.26
N GLY A 1007 62.48 -38.92 16.10
CA GLY A 1007 61.94 -37.56 16.18
C GLY A 1007 60.95 -37.22 15.06
N ILE A 1008 60.44 -38.20 14.33
CA ILE A 1008 59.47 -38.02 13.24
C ILE A 1008 58.05 -38.04 13.83
N ALA A 1009 57.33 -36.92 13.67
CA ALA A 1009 55.95 -36.80 14.11
C ALA A 1009 54.98 -37.23 12.99
N ASN A 1010 54.21 -38.28 13.25
CA ASN A 1010 53.15 -38.78 12.39
C ASN A 1010 51.79 -38.45 12.99
N THR A 1011 50.92 -37.77 12.23
CA THR A 1011 49.58 -37.39 12.67
C THR A 1011 48.51 -38.00 11.78
N GLY A 1012 47.60 -38.77 12.35
CA GLY A 1012 46.53 -39.47 11.61
C GLY A 1012 45.54 -40.18 12.53
N PHE A 1013 44.48 -40.75 11.96
CA PHE A 1013 43.51 -41.56 12.71
C PHE A 1013 43.86 -43.04 12.63
N ILE A 1014 43.43 -43.83 13.61
CA ILE A 1014 43.86 -45.22 13.74
C ILE A 1014 43.03 -46.11 12.79
N LEU A 1015 43.70 -46.68 11.77
CA LEU A 1015 43.08 -47.64 10.85
C LEU A 1015 43.03 -49.04 11.47
N LYS A 1016 44.11 -49.43 12.13
CA LYS A 1016 44.30 -50.75 12.73
C LYS A 1016 45.38 -50.68 13.80
N GLU A 1017 45.19 -51.41 14.88
CA GLU A 1017 46.19 -51.55 15.94
C GLU A 1017 46.32 -53.05 16.28
N THR A 1018 47.53 -53.61 16.14
CA THR A 1018 47.87 -54.99 16.56
C THR A 1018 48.73 -54.96 17.82
N GLU A 1019 49.20 -56.11 18.30
CA GLU A 1019 50.11 -56.16 19.46
C GLU A 1019 51.43 -55.41 19.19
N THR A 1020 51.91 -55.37 17.95
CA THR A 1020 53.22 -54.80 17.59
C THR A 1020 53.16 -53.59 16.66
N VAL A 1021 52.08 -53.35 15.92
CA VAL A 1021 52.01 -52.28 14.91
C VAL A 1021 50.81 -51.37 15.12
N LEU A 1022 51.04 -50.06 14.98
CA LEU A 1022 50.01 -49.03 14.90
C LEU A 1022 49.93 -48.48 13.46
N SER A 1023 48.83 -48.77 12.76
CA SER A 1023 48.56 -48.27 11.41
C SER A 1023 47.73 -46.98 11.47
N LEU A 1024 48.31 -45.87 11.02
CA LEU A 1024 47.65 -44.57 10.93
C LEU A 1024 47.23 -44.26 9.50
N GLY A 1025 45.98 -43.80 9.34
CA GLY A 1025 45.50 -43.15 8.13
C GLY A 1025 45.93 -41.68 8.15
N ILE A 1026 46.75 -41.29 7.18
CA ILE A 1026 47.28 -39.93 7.04
C ILE A 1026 46.78 -39.29 5.73
N ALA A 1027 46.95 -37.98 5.57
CA ALA A 1027 46.44 -37.21 4.43
C ALA A 1027 46.72 -37.87 3.06
N ASN A 1028 45.79 -37.66 2.10
CA ASN A 1028 45.76 -38.28 0.76
C ASN A 1028 45.43 -39.78 0.72
N GLY A 1029 44.91 -40.37 1.80
CA GLY A 1029 44.55 -41.79 1.83
C GLY A 1029 45.76 -42.72 1.91
N LYS A 1030 46.89 -42.22 2.41
CA LYS A 1030 48.09 -43.02 2.68
C LYS A 1030 47.98 -43.64 4.07
N GLN A 1031 48.56 -44.82 4.23
CA GLN A 1031 48.71 -45.50 5.50
C GLN A 1031 50.18 -45.46 5.90
N VAL A 1032 50.44 -45.16 7.18
CA VAL A 1032 51.77 -45.30 7.80
C VAL A 1032 51.64 -46.35 8.89
N ASP A 1033 52.46 -47.40 8.79
CA ASP A 1033 52.59 -48.42 9.83
C ASP A 1033 53.79 -48.04 10.70
N ILE A 1034 53.53 -47.85 12.00
CA ILE A 1034 54.53 -47.49 13.00
C ILE A 1034 54.66 -48.68 13.95
N ASP A 1035 55.89 -49.17 14.12
CA ASP A 1035 56.16 -50.19 15.13
C ASP A 1035 55.94 -49.58 16.53
N LYS A 1036 55.22 -50.28 17.41
CA LYS A 1036 54.89 -49.73 18.72
C LYS A 1036 56.11 -49.57 19.61
N ASP A 1037 57.14 -50.39 19.38
CA ASP A 1037 58.36 -50.39 20.19
C ASP A 1037 59.20 -49.12 19.96
N ILE A 1038 58.95 -48.38 18.87
CA ILE A 1038 59.65 -47.11 18.55
C ILE A 1038 58.81 -45.86 18.86
N ILE A 1039 57.63 -45.99 19.48
CA ILE A 1039 56.77 -44.84 19.81
C ILE A 1039 57.20 -44.23 21.15
N GLU A 1040 57.73 -43.01 21.12
CA GLU A 1040 58.06 -42.26 22.34
C GLU A 1040 56.84 -41.57 22.96
N ILE A 1041 56.03 -40.90 22.11
CA ILE A 1041 54.90 -40.10 22.58
C ILE A 1041 53.70 -40.35 21.68
N ARG A 1042 52.59 -40.78 22.28
CA ARG A 1042 51.26 -40.81 21.64
C ARG A 1042 50.33 -39.84 22.36
N LYS A 1043 49.80 -38.85 21.63
CA LYS A 1043 48.88 -37.85 22.16
C LYS A 1043 47.58 -37.82 21.34
N PRO A 1044 46.39 -37.94 21.98
CA PRO A 1044 45.14 -37.61 21.32
C PRO A 1044 45.15 -36.16 20.84
N MET A 1045 44.59 -35.90 19.67
CA MET A 1045 44.42 -34.56 19.15
C MET A 1045 42.94 -34.17 19.20
N ASN A 1046 42.69 -32.92 19.58
CA ASN A 1046 41.34 -32.32 19.51
C ASN A 1046 41.06 -31.71 18.13
N ALA A 1047 41.81 -32.10 17.09
CA ALA A 1047 41.74 -31.54 15.76
C ALA A 1047 41.46 -32.64 14.73
N SER A 1048 40.34 -32.52 14.03
CA SER A 1048 39.92 -33.39 12.95
C SER A 1048 40.89 -33.37 11.77
N SER A 1049 40.89 -34.46 10.99
CA SER A 1049 41.56 -34.49 9.69
C SER A 1049 40.81 -33.71 8.61
N MET A 1050 39.57 -33.29 8.86
CA MET A 1050 38.82 -32.36 8.02
C MET A 1050 39.20 -30.91 8.40
N PRO A 1051 39.76 -30.10 7.48
CA PRO A 1051 40.17 -28.73 7.79
C PRO A 1051 38.98 -27.82 8.13
N GLU A 1052 39.14 -26.92 9.10
CA GLU A 1052 38.24 -25.78 9.27
C GLU A 1052 38.37 -24.82 8.07
N GLY A 1053 37.27 -24.14 7.71
CA GLY A 1053 37.25 -23.17 6.61
C GLY A 1053 37.24 -23.80 5.20
N LEU A 1054 37.08 -25.12 5.07
CA LEU A 1054 37.07 -25.82 3.78
C LEU A 1054 36.03 -25.26 2.79
N ILE A 1055 34.88 -24.84 3.31
CA ILE A 1055 33.76 -24.36 2.49
C ILE A 1055 33.86 -22.85 2.13
N THR A 1056 34.91 -22.14 2.57
CA THR A 1056 35.22 -20.75 2.10
C THR A 1056 35.46 -20.69 0.59
N GLN A 1057 35.72 -21.84 -0.05
CA GLN A 1057 36.05 -22.00 -1.45
C GLN A 1057 34.82 -22.17 -2.37
N ILE A 1058 33.61 -22.20 -1.80
CA ILE A 1058 32.35 -22.35 -2.55
C ILE A 1058 31.40 -21.19 -2.27
N ALA A 1059 30.50 -20.92 -3.20
CA ALA A 1059 29.50 -19.88 -3.04
C ALA A 1059 28.47 -20.26 -1.96
N PRO A 1060 27.84 -19.28 -1.27
CA PRO A 1060 26.79 -19.56 -0.29
C PRO A 1060 25.64 -20.43 -0.80
N ILE A 1061 25.24 -20.28 -2.06
CA ILE A 1061 24.24 -21.16 -2.68
C ILE A 1061 24.73 -22.59 -2.87
N GLU A 1062 26.02 -22.78 -3.19
CA GLU A 1062 26.64 -24.09 -3.34
C GLU A 1062 26.75 -24.81 -2.00
N PHE A 1063 27.00 -24.06 -0.91
CA PHE A 1063 26.91 -24.60 0.44
C PHE A 1063 25.50 -25.13 0.72
N LEU A 1064 24.45 -24.34 0.46
CA LEU A 1064 23.07 -24.78 0.65
C LEU A 1064 22.72 -25.99 -0.24
N ASP A 1065 23.19 -26.00 -1.49
CA ASP A 1065 23.03 -27.13 -2.42
C ASP A 1065 23.70 -28.40 -1.88
N LEU A 1066 24.93 -28.31 -1.36
CA LEU A 1066 25.67 -29.40 -0.74
C LEU A 1066 24.91 -29.99 0.46
N ILE A 1067 24.35 -29.12 1.32
CA ILE A 1067 23.57 -29.55 2.49
C ILE A 1067 22.30 -30.29 2.07
N GLU A 1068 21.58 -29.83 1.05
CA GLU A 1068 20.43 -30.57 0.52
C GLU A 1068 20.83 -31.93 -0.05
N TYR A 1069 21.94 -31.99 -0.80
CA TYR A 1069 22.44 -33.25 -1.36
C TYR A 1069 22.80 -34.26 -0.26
N LEU A 1070 23.51 -33.84 0.79
CA LEU A 1070 23.87 -34.70 1.91
C LEU A 1070 22.64 -35.15 2.72
N LYS A 1071 21.66 -34.26 2.93
CA LYS A 1071 20.39 -34.58 3.61
C LYS A 1071 19.57 -35.64 2.87
N ASP A 1072 19.69 -35.69 1.55
CA ASP A 1072 18.99 -36.67 0.70
C ASP A 1072 19.68 -38.04 0.66
N GLN A 1073 20.92 -38.16 1.16
CA GLN A 1073 21.64 -39.44 1.26
C GLN A 1073 21.11 -40.26 2.44
N ARG A 1074 20.10 -41.11 2.18
CA ARG A 1074 19.37 -41.87 3.21
C ARG A 1074 19.48 -43.38 3.07
N ASP A 1075 20.14 -43.88 2.03
CA ASP A 1075 20.12 -45.30 1.70
C ASP A 1075 21.44 -45.79 1.10
N THR A 1076 22.08 -46.74 1.79
CA THR A 1076 23.28 -47.44 1.33
C THR A 1076 22.99 -48.45 0.21
N SER A 1077 21.72 -48.76 -0.08
CA SER A 1077 21.29 -49.83 -0.99
C SER A 1077 21.23 -49.42 -2.48
N LYS A 1078 21.20 -48.11 -2.79
CA LYS A 1078 21.37 -47.59 -4.17
C LYS A 1078 22.75 -47.89 -4.79
N ASN A 1079 23.60 -48.61 -4.08
CA ASN A 1079 24.97 -48.97 -4.44
C ASN A 1079 25.12 -50.35 -5.09
N ILE A 1080 24.01 -51.05 -5.35
CA ILE A 1080 23.99 -52.37 -5.99
C ILE A 1080 23.27 -52.29 -7.34
N GLU A 1081 23.81 -51.50 -8.27
CA GLU A 1081 23.77 -51.75 -9.72
C GLU A 1081 25.06 -51.18 -10.34
#